data_AF-A0AA41Q9U5-F1
#
_entry.id   AF-A0AA41Q9U5-F1
#
_cell.length_a   1.000
_cell.length_b   1.000
_cell.length_c   1.000
_cell.angle_alpha   90.00
_cell.angle_beta   90.00
_cell.angle_gamma   90.00
#
_symmetry.space_group_name_H-M   'P 1'
#
loop_
_entity.id
_entity.type
_entity.pdbx_description
1 polymer ?
#
loop_
_entity_poly.entity_id
_entity_poly.type
_entity_poly.pdbx_seq_one_letter_code
_entity_poly.pdbx_strand_id
1 'polypeptide(L)'
;MFSPQPRLRPVLVATAAAACLGLTSASAVAGPAATSSGSGDGAATVQLERLDRGLVAATTPEGVFLSWRLLAAEVSGATADGVTGTTFHVYRGDEKVATVTGSTNYLDAAGDGSDTYTVKPVGRDHAVGRAASVTPWATGYTELPLQKPADGVTPVGEAYTYSANDLSVGDLDGDGALEYVVKWDPSNSKDVSQVGYTGTVYLDAYEADGTLLYRFDLGPNIRAGAHYTQFLVYDFDGDGRAEIMLKTAPGTKTVRFAQDGSVASEDFVTMLPDDVAAGYSNTDDHRLSAAQYAQRLAGVFQGWTTHPEVMAGRWPATLEEAWGIEPRWTYPLSAASATEAVDHFVDVYAPARSTRNQLRNFNGFVLDGPEYLTVFEGATGAELETVRYEPGRTDDGLMWGDYAMARIEPGNRVDRFLSGVAYLDGSRPSAVFARGYYTRSTVAAYDWDGEHLSRRWFADSGWVPMTNPFDDGPHGRDGTSPEWGTLTTQGDHSLSAADADGDGKQEIVYGSATLDDDGSLLYSSFAEMPPQSAAPGTVARLGHGDAMHVTDIDPARPGLEIWTAHEGGVWAPFGSAMRDAATGEVLFGSYSGRDTGRAMIGDVDPAVPGIEVWASMPNGTEGSGTLSATGALLSPATMGTNQSVRWAADGTTQIVDGAIDVTPRIVDRSRGVLRTLGGTLTNNYTKGNPSLVADVLGDWREEVLVRTADSSAIRIHLSTEVTDIKMFTLLHDPQYRVEVARQQTTYNQPSYPGFYLASDTDFRQVPVPAGRYPHPCADRGLSGNGCAAEGCRG
;
A
#
# COMPACT_ATOMS: atom_id res chain seq x y z
N MET A 1 53.76 -29.43 35.14
CA MET A 1 54.40 -30.28 36.18
C MET A 1 53.53 -30.21 37.43
N PHE A 2 53.10 -31.35 37.98
CA PHE A 2 52.31 -31.55 39.21
C PHE A 2 51.19 -30.56 39.61
N SER A 3 49.95 -31.06 39.57
CA SER A 3 48.86 -30.64 40.48
C SER A 3 49.06 -31.26 41.87
N PRO A 4 48.39 -30.76 42.92
CA PRO A 4 47.46 -31.68 43.62
C PRO A 4 46.16 -31.04 44.14
N GLN A 5 45.08 -31.84 44.19
CA GLN A 5 43.94 -31.66 45.11
C GLN A 5 44.22 -32.33 46.48
N PRO A 6 43.34 -32.09 47.48
CA PRO A 6 42.70 -33.27 48.10
C PRO A 6 41.19 -33.14 48.47
N ARG A 7 40.40 -34.15 48.08
CA ARG A 7 39.64 -35.13 48.93
C ARG A 7 38.74 -34.64 50.10
N LEU A 8 37.64 -35.30 50.52
CA LEU A 8 36.61 -36.20 49.94
C LEU A 8 35.67 -36.72 51.09
N ARG A 9 34.33 -36.49 51.03
CA ARG A 9 33.19 -37.39 51.47
C ARG A 9 33.18 -37.96 52.93
N PRO A 10 32.18 -38.78 53.37
CA PRO A 10 30.84 -39.18 52.83
C PRO A 10 29.65 -38.79 53.75
N VAL A 11 28.37 -39.21 53.52
CA VAL A 11 27.71 -40.43 54.08
C VAL A 11 26.33 -40.70 53.40
N LEU A 12 25.85 -41.97 53.53
CA LEU A 12 24.68 -42.71 53.00
C LEU A 12 23.30 -41.97 52.83
N VAL A 13 22.30 -42.36 52.01
CA VAL A 13 21.92 -43.54 51.13
C VAL A 13 20.67 -44.33 51.58
N ALA A 14 19.63 -44.36 50.72
CA ALA A 14 18.64 -45.44 50.47
C ALA A 14 17.75 -45.04 49.25
N THR A 15 17.35 -45.79 48.20
CA THR A 15 17.55 -47.15 47.61
C THR A 15 16.46 -48.24 47.74
N ALA A 16 15.38 -48.13 46.93
CA ALA A 16 14.59 -49.25 46.37
C ALA A 16 13.99 -48.81 45.00
N ALA A 17 14.05 -49.47 43.84
CA ALA A 17 14.34 -50.87 43.41
C ALA A 17 13.11 -51.82 43.48
N ALA A 18 12.76 -52.64 42.47
CA ALA A 18 13.38 -52.91 41.15
C ALA A 18 12.42 -53.63 40.14
N ALA A 19 12.99 -53.97 38.95
CA ALA A 19 12.68 -55.14 38.09
C ALA A 19 11.55 -55.03 37.03
N CYS A 20 11.65 -55.62 35.82
CA CYS A 20 12.79 -56.30 35.16
C CYS A 20 12.69 -56.32 33.60
N LEU A 21 13.72 -56.86 32.94
CA LEU A 21 13.93 -56.83 31.48
C LEU A 21 12.98 -57.70 30.64
N GLY A 22 12.77 -57.28 29.38
CA GLY A 22 12.44 -58.15 28.25
C GLY A 22 13.11 -57.63 26.96
N LEU A 23 13.83 -58.49 26.23
CA LEU A 23 14.57 -58.16 24.99
C LEU A 23 13.95 -58.90 23.80
N THR A 24 13.68 -58.20 22.69
CA THR A 24 13.90 -58.73 21.32
C THR A 24 13.92 -57.63 20.27
N SER A 25 14.77 -57.85 19.26
CA SER A 25 14.98 -57.08 18.03
C SER A 25 13.74 -56.79 17.16
N ALA A 26 13.74 -55.65 16.47
CA ALA A 26 13.32 -55.57 15.06
C ALA A 26 13.99 -54.39 14.33
N SER A 27 14.13 -54.52 13.01
CA SER A 27 14.79 -53.61 12.06
C SER A 27 14.17 -52.21 11.99
N ALA A 28 14.98 -51.23 11.58
CA ALA A 28 14.45 -49.98 11.02
C ALA A 28 13.72 -50.27 9.69
N VAL A 29 12.55 -49.65 9.52
CA VAL A 29 11.78 -49.60 8.27
C VAL A 29 11.31 -48.16 8.13
N ALA A 30 11.59 -47.52 6.99
CA ALA A 30 11.04 -46.21 6.68
C ALA A 30 9.52 -46.36 6.42
N GLY A 31 8.70 -45.65 7.20
CA GLY A 31 7.29 -45.46 6.86
C GLY A 31 7.17 -44.54 5.63
N PRO A 32 6.16 -44.72 4.78
CA PRO A 32 5.95 -43.83 3.65
C PRO A 32 5.57 -42.42 4.12
N ALA A 33 5.89 -41.41 3.30
CA ALA A 33 5.30 -40.09 3.47
C ALA A 33 3.77 -40.20 3.41
N ALA A 34 3.08 -39.65 4.41
CA ALA A 34 1.63 -39.63 4.43
C ALA A 34 1.14 -38.58 3.43
N THR A 35 0.75 -39.03 2.24
CA THR A 35 0.00 -38.18 1.31
C THR A 35 -1.34 -37.83 1.96
N SER A 36 -1.44 -36.62 2.51
CA SER A 36 -2.68 -36.04 3.01
C SER A 36 -3.61 -35.75 1.84
N SER A 37 -4.37 -36.77 1.42
CA SER A 37 -5.53 -36.58 0.56
C SER A 37 -6.57 -35.81 1.37
N GLY A 38 -6.53 -34.47 1.28
CA GLY A 38 -7.46 -33.58 1.95
C GLY A 38 -8.89 -33.95 1.59
N SER A 39 -9.65 -34.46 2.56
CA SER A 39 -11.10 -34.47 2.48
C SER A 39 -11.54 -33.03 2.60
N GLY A 40 -11.95 -32.42 1.50
CA GLY A 40 -12.22 -30.98 1.45
C GLY A 40 -13.24 -30.54 2.49
N ASP A 41 -12.77 -29.79 3.48
CA ASP A 41 -13.55 -28.69 4.01
C ASP A 41 -13.89 -27.75 2.84
N GLY A 42 -15.08 -27.16 2.88
CA GLY A 42 -15.55 -26.32 1.78
C GLY A 42 -14.73 -25.03 1.71
N ALA A 43 -13.94 -24.86 0.65
CA ALA A 43 -13.16 -23.64 0.43
C ALA A 43 -14.05 -22.40 0.61
N ALA A 44 -13.59 -21.46 1.46
CA ALA A 44 -14.31 -20.23 1.72
C ALA A 44 -14.48 -19.45 0.41
N THR A 45 -15.66 -18.89 0.20
CA THR A 45 -15.92 -18.07 -0.99
C THR A 45 -15.45 -16.64 -0.72
N VAL A 46 -14.40 -16.22 -1.42
CA VAL A 46 -13.90 -14.84 -1.37
C VAL A 46 -14.86 -13.88 -2.07
N GLN A 47 -15.12 -12.73 -1.48
CA GLN A 47 -15.94 -11.66 -2.05
C GLN A 47 -15.20 -11.01 -3.23
N LEU A 48 -15.83 -10.97 -4.40
CA LEU A 48 -15.27 -10.35 -5.61
C LEU A 48 -16.25 -9.35 -6.21
N GLU A 49 -15.72 -8.24 -6.76
CA GLU A 49 -16.49 -7.23 -7.49
C GLU A 49 -17.23 -7.83 -8.68
N ARG A 50 -18.46 -7.34 -8.92
CA ARG A 50 -19.35 -7.85 -9.97
C ARG A 50 -19.11 -7.16 -11.32
N LEU A 51 -17.84 -7.15 -11.72
CA LEU A 51 -17.33 -6.48 -12.91
C LEU A 51 -18.11 -6.80 -14.19
N ASP A 52 -18.30 -5.75 -15.00
CA ASP A 52 -18.83 -5.83 -16.35
C ASP A 52 -17.81 -6.52 -17.30
N ARG A 53 -18.12 -6.51 -18.60
CA ARG A 53 -17.26 -7.08 -19.61
C ARG A 53 -15.95 -6.31 -19.85
N GLY A 54 -15.81 -5.06 -19.40
CA GLY A 54 -14.64 -4.22 -19.66
C GLY A 54 -14.32 -4.09 -21.15
N LEU A 55 -15.33 -4.19 -22.03
CA LEU A 55 -15.10 -4.28 -23.47
C LEU A 55 -14.47 -2.98 -23.97
N VAL A 56 -13.30 -3.09 -24.58
CA VAL A 56 -12.59 -1.95 -25.17
C VAL A 56 -12.19 -2.26 -26.61
N ALA A 57 -12.17 -1.23 -27.44
CA ALA A 57 -11.73 -1.31 -28.83
C ALA A 57 -10.83 -0.11 -29.17
N ALA A 58 -9.79 -0.33 -29.97
CA ALA A 58 -8.84 0.70 -30.39
C ALA A 58 -8.43 0.54 -31.86
N THR A 59 -8.31 1.65 -32.56
CA THR A 59 -7.89 1.68 -33.98
C THR A 59 -6.38 1.49 -34.09
N THR A 60 -5.97 0.50 -34.87
CA THR A 60 -4.57 0.19 -35.20
C THR A 60 -4.32 0.32 -36.71
N PRO A 61 -3.05 0.41 -37.17
CA PRO A 61 -2.75 0.34 -38.60
C PRO A 61 -3.21 -0.96 -39.29
N GLU A 62 -3.38 -2.04 -38.52
CA GLU A 62 -3.75 -3.38 -38.99
C GLU A 62 -5.28 -3.67 -38.93
N GLY A 63 -6.08 -2.79 -38.32
CA GLY A 63 -7.52 -2.97 -38.12
C GLY A 63 -8.02 -2.43 -36.77
N VAL A 64 -9.19 -2.86 -36.33
CA VAL A 64 -9.68 -2.57 -34.96
C VAL A 64 -9.22 -3.69 -34.02
N PHE A 65 -8.37 -3.36 -33.05
CA PHE A 65 -8.08 -4.23 -31.91
C PHE A 65 -9.24 -4.17 -30.90
N LEU A 66 -9.58 -5.30 -30.29
CA LEU A 66 -10.55 -5.43 -29.21
C LEU A 66 -9.98 -6.29 -28.09
N SER A 67 -10.35 -5.99 -26.85
CA SER A 67 -10.16 -6.89 -25.70
C SER A 67 -11.29 -6.75 -24.68
N TRP A 68 -11.49 -7.76 -23.84
CA TRP A 68 -12.54 -7.79 -22.83
C TRP A 68 -12.22 -8.79 -21.71
N ARG A 69 -12.84 -8.59 -20.55
CA ARG A 69 -12.55 -9.40 -19.36
C ARG A 69 -13.07 -10.82 -19.55
N LEU A 70 -12.32 -11.81 -19.08
CA LEU A 70 -12.88 -13.10 -18.67
C LEU A 70 -13.08 -13.04 -17.15
N LEU A 71 -14.29 -13.31 -16.68
CA LEU A 71 -14.57 -13.27 -15.24
C LEU A 71 -14.13 -14.60 -14.59
N ALA A 72 -13.67 -14.63 -13.35
CA ALA A 72 -13.20 -15.88 -12.71
C ALA A 72 -14.28 -16.98 -12.73
N ALA A 73 -15.54 -16.62 -12.47
CA ALA A 73 -16.70 -17.52 -12.58
C ALA A 73 -16.96 -18.08 -14.00
N GLU A 74 -16.30 -17.58 -15.06
CA GLU A 74 -16.40 -18.05 -16.45
C GLU A 74 -15.32 -19.06 -16.86
N VAL A 75 -14.29 -19.26 -16.02
CA VAL A 75 -13.25 -20.28 -16.19
C VAL A 75 -13.83 -21.69 -15.96
N SER A 76 -13.21 -22.70 -16.58
CA SER A 76 -13.68 -24.11 -16.55
C SER A 76 -12.56 -25.16 -16.44
N GLY A 77 -11.32 -24.74 -16.17
CA GLY A 77 -10.10 -25.55 -16.24
C GLY A 77 -8.99 -24.79 -16.98
N ALA A 78 -7.83 -25.39 -17.24
CA ALA A 78 -6.71 -24.73 -17.92
C ALA A 78 -5.86 -25.69 -18.80
N THR A 79 -5.08 -25.13 -19.73
CA THR A 79 -3.93 -25.79 -20.38
C THR A 79 -2.63 -25.30 -19.73
N ALA A 80 -1.47 -25.69 -20.27
CA ALA A 80 -0.20 -25.10 -19.80
C ALA A 80 -0.11 -23.61 -20.14
N ASP A 81 -0.73 -23.20 -21.24
CA ASP A 81 -0.52 -21.94 -21.96
C ASP A 81 -1.65 -20.90 -21.73
N GLY A 82 -2.66 -21.23 -20.93
CA GLY A 82 -3.78 -20.34 -20.59
C GLY A 82 -4.95 -21.04 -19.91
N VAL A 83 -5.83 -20.28 -19.27
CA VAL A 83 -7.09 -20.79 -18.70
C VAL A 83 -8.14 -21.04 -19.80
N THR A 84 -8.92 -22.09 -19.62
CA THR A 84 -10.06 -22.42 -20.49
C THR A 84 -11.36 -21.93 -19.87
N GLY A 85 -12.33 -21.55 -20.69
CA GLY A 85 -13.60 -21.04 -20.19
C GLY A 85 -14.52 -20.59 -21.32
N THR A 86 -15.48 -19.73 -20.99
CA THR A 86 -16.46 -19.15 -21.92
C THR A 86 -15.86 -18.75 -23.28
N THR A 87 -16.48 -19.24 -24.36
CA THR A 87 -16.27 -18.79 -25.74
C THR A 87 -17.07 -17.51 -25.98
N PHE A 88 -16.55 -16.59 -26.78
CA PHE A 88 -17.20 -15.32 -27.10
C PHE A 88 -17.49 -15.20 -28.60
N HIS A 89 -18.68 -14.68 -28.93
CA HIS A 89 -18.98 -14.13 -30.25
C HIS A 89 -18.66 -12.64 -30.26
N VAL A 90 -17.85 -12.18 -31.23
CA VAL A 90 -17.61 -10.75 -31.48
C VAL A 90 -18.53 -10.29 -32.60
N TYR A 91 -19.21 -9.17 -32.41
CA TYR A 91 -20.09 -8.54 -33.39
C TYR A 91 -19.58 -7.14 -33.75
N ARG A 92 -19.64 -6.81 -35.04
CA ARG A 92 -19.47 -5.46 -35.60
C ARG A 92 -20.85 -4.99 -36.07
N GLY A 93 -21.44 -4.04 -35.34
CA GLY A 93 -22.87 -3.79 -35.38
C GLY A 93 -23.65 -5.08 -35.09
N ASP A 94 -24.39 -5.57 -36.09
CA ASP A 94 -25.10 -6.85 -36.02
C ASP A 94 -24.40 -8.04 -36.72
N GLU A 95 -23.33 -7.80 -37.48
CA GLU A 95 -22.57 -8.87 -38.13
C GLU A 95 -21.68 -9.60 -37.12
N LYS A 96 -21.80 -10.94 -37.02
CA LYS A 96 -20.84 -11.72 -36.22
C LYS A 96 -19.53 -11.89 -37.00
N VAL A 97 -18.53 -11.08 -36.67
CA VAL A 97 -17.21 -11.12 -37.32
C VAL A 97 -16.30 -12.25 -36.80
N ALA A 98 -16.42 -12.64 -35.52
CA ALA A 98 -15.51 -13.63 -34.93
C ALA A 98 -16.17 -14.62 -33.96
N THR A 99 -15.39 -15.63 -33.54
CA THR A 99 -15.74 -16.55 -32.45
C THR A 99 -14.46 -16.96 -31.74
N VAL A 100 -14.21 -16.32 -30.60
CA VAL A 100 -12.94 -16.36 -29.88
C VAL A 100 -13.04 -17.31 -28.69
N THR A 101 -12.08 -18.23 -28.57
CA THR A 101 -12.07 -19.28 -27.54
C THR A 101 -10.77 -19.30 -26.75
N GLY A 102 -9.62 -19.17 -27.42
CA GLY A 102 -8.27 -19.24 -26.83
C GLY A 102 -7.72 -17.95 -26.24
N SER A 103 -8.42 -16.82 -26.36
CA SER A 103 -8.09 -15.54 -25.70
C SER A 103 -9.37 -14.83 -25.26
N THR A 104 -9.27 -13.56 -24.84
CA THR A 104 -10.38 -12.60 -24.79
C THR A 104 -10.05 -11.29 -25.51
N ASN A 105 -9.37 -11.41 -26.65
CA ASN A 105 -9.10 -10.32 -27.58
C ASN A 105 -9.43 -10.71 -29.03
N TYR A 106 -9.42 -9.72 -29.93
CA TYR A 106 -9.57 -9.93 -31.37
C TYR A 106 -8.98 -8.75 -32.16
N LEU A 107 -8.57 -9.00 -33.41
CA LEU A 107 -8.21 -7.95 -34.37
C LEU A 107 -9.12 -8.06 -35.59
N ASP A 108 -10.07 -7.14 -35.73
CA ASP A 108 -10.87 -7.02 -36.95
C ASP A 108 -10.11 -6.21 -38.01
N ALA A 109 -9.36 -6.93 -38.84
CA ALA A 109 -8.64 -6.38 -40.00
C ALA A 109 -9.56 -5.83 -41.12
N ALA A 110 -10.88 -5.94 -40.98
CA ALA A 110 -11.87 -5.34 -41.86
C ALA A 110 -12.73 -4.26 -41.16
N GLY A 111 -12.37 -3.86 -39.94
CA GLY A 111 -13.04 -2.80 -39.17
C GLY A 111 -12.37 -1.43 -39.30
N ASP A 112 -13.13 -0.37 -39.05
CA ASP A 112 -12.61 1.00 -38.92
C ASP A 112 -13.14 1.73 -37.66
N GLY A 113 -12.59 2.91 -37.38
CA GLY A 113 -12.91 3.71 -36.18
C GLY A 113 -14.32 4.32 -36.13
N SER A 114 -15.18 4.07 -37.13
CA SER A 114 -16.60 4.45 -37.14
C SER A 114 -17.55 3.26 -36.90
N ASP A 115 -17.02 2.04 -36.84
CA ASP A 115 -17.78 0.86 -36.43
C ASP A 115 -18.20 0.90 -34.96
N THR A 116 -19.15 0.05 -34.61
CA THR A 116 -19.53 -0.24 -33.21
C THR A 116 -19.38 -1.72 -32.95
N TYR A 117 -18.95 -2.09 -31.74
CA TYR A 117 -18.65 -3.48 -31.39
C TYR A 117 -19.35 -3.91 -30.10
N THR A 118 -19.78 -5.17 -30.09
CA THR A 118 -20.27 -5.86 -28.90
C THR A 118 -19.72 -7.27 -28.85
N VAL A 119 -19.48 -7.80 -27.64
CA VAL A 119 -19.19 -9.22 -27.43
C VAL A 119 -20.35 -9.91 -26.71
N LYS A 120 -20.51 -11.21 -26.94
CA LYS A 120 -21.51 -12.03 -26.26
C LYS A 120 -20.90 -13.37 -25.82
N PRO A 121 -21.02 -13.78 -24.54
CA PRO A 121 -20.65 -15.11 -24.10
C PRO A 121 -21.55 -16.19 -24.73
N VAL A 122 -20.97 -17.36 -24.99
CA VAL A 122 -21.62 -18.50 -25.65
C VAL A 122 -21.80 -19.66 -24.67
N GLY A 123 -22.99 -20.24 -24.63
CA GLY A 123 -23.25 -21.53 -23.96
C GLY A 123 -23.71 -21.47 -22.51
N ARG A 124 -23.67 -20.30 -21.85
CA ARG A 124 -24.43 -20.05 -20.60
C ARG A 124 -25.84 -19.54 -20.91
N ASP A 125 -26.68 -19.46 -19.89
CA ASP A 125 -28.13 -19.21 -20.03
C ASP A 125 -28.47 -18.02 -20.93
N HIS A 126 -29.54 -18.19 -21.73
CA HIS A 126 -29.93 -17.25 -22.79
C HIS A 126 -30.27 -15.82 -22.32
N ALA A 127 -30.35 -15.60 -21.00
CA ALA A 127 -30.59 -14.30 -20.37
C ALA A 127 -29.39 -13.34 -20.45
N VAL A 128 -28.14 -13.81 -20.60
CA VAL A 128 -26.99 -12.91 -20.71
C VAL A 128 -27.00 -12.22 -22.08
N GLY A 129 -26.96 -10.89 -22.08
CA GLY A 129 -27.06 -10.04 -23.27
C GLY A 129 -25.84 -10.08 -24.20
N ARG A 130 -25.79 -9.10 -25.10
CA ARG A 130 -24.50 -8.55 -25.55
C ARG A 130 -23.96 -7.67 -24.40
N ALA A 131 -22.66 -7.50 -24.32
CA ALA A 131 -22.06 -6.41 -23.54
C ALA A 131 -22.49 -5.04 -24.07
N ALA A 132 -22.21 -3.98 -23.32
CA ALA A 132 -22.36 -2.59 -23.80
C ALA A 132 -21.64 -2.40 -25.14
N SER A 133 -22.19 -1.52 -25.99
CA SER A 133 -21.66 -1.28 -27.33
C SER A 133 -20.59 -0.19 -27.29
N VAL A 134 -19.39 -0.50 -27.79
CA VAL A 134 -18.27 0.46 -27.83
C VAL A 134 -17.92 0.89 -29.25
N THR A 135 -17.39 2.11 -29.36
CA THR A 135 -16.79 2.65 -30.58
C THR A 135 -15.26 2.63 -30.41
N PRO A 136 -14.47 2.23 -31.42
CA PRO A 136 -13.02 2.15 -31.28
C PRO A 136 -12.39 3.51 -30.97
N TRP A 137 -11.47 3.54 -30.01
CA TRP A 137 -10.63 4.70 -29.75
C TRP A 137 -9.81 5.04 -31.00
N ALA A 138 -9.63 6.33 -31.28
CA ALA A 138 -8.82 6.79 -32.42
C ALA A 138 -7.30 6.59 -32.20
N THR A 139 -6.89 6.19 -30.99
CA THR A 139 -5.49 5.90 -30.62
C THR A 139 -5.43 4.77 -29.59
N GLY A 140 -4.25 4.22 -29.32
CA GLY A 140 -3.98 3.34 -28.17
C GLY A 140 -3.98 4.06 -26.80
N TYR A 141 -4.98 4.92 -26.56
CA TYR A 141 -5.42 5.45 -25.27
C TYR A 141 -6.76 6.17 -25.42
N THR A 142 -7.48 6.30 -24.30
CA THR A 142 -8.53 7.31 -24.10
C THR A 142 -8.08 8.36 -23.08
N GLU A 143 -8.80 9.47 -23.02
CA GLU A 143 -8.68 10.51 -21.99
C GLU A 143 -9.92 10.48 -21.10
N LEU A 144 -9.71 10.37 -19.78
CA LEU A 144 -10.70 10.66 -18.74
C LEU A 144 -10.60 12.17 -18.42
N PRO A 145 -11.57 13.01 -18.84
CA PRO A 145 -11.55 14.45 -18.57
C PRO A 145 -11.60 14.76 -17.07
N LEU A 146 -10.83 15.76 -16.62
CA LEU A 146 -10.76 16.16 -15.22
C LEU A 146 -11.19 17.62 -15.00
N GLN A 147 -11.99 17.86 -13.95
CA GLN A 147 -12.38 19.20 -13.51
C GLN A 147 -11.35 19.78 -12.53
N LYS A 148 -10.19 20.15 -13.07
CA LYS A 148 -9.03 20.65 -12.31
C LYS A 148 -9.40 21.73 -11.27
N PRO A 149 -9.06 21.54 -9.97
CA PRO A 149 -9.25 22.54 -8.93
C PRO A 149 -8.55 23.87 -9.25
N ALA A 150 -9.12 24.97 -8.78
CA ALA A 150 -8.53 26.29 -8.94
C ALA A 150 -7.25 26.45 -8.10
N ASP A 151 -6.27 27.16 -8.65
CA ASP A 151 -5.04 27.55 -7.95
C ASP A 151 -5.35 28.36 -6.68
N GLY A 152 -4.53 28.19 -5.64
CA GLY A 152 -4.76 28.74 -4.30
C GLY A 152 -3.59 29.52 -3.72
N VAL A 153 -3.79 30.06 -2.51
CA VAL A 153 -2.78 30.82 -1.77
C VAL A 153 -2.81 30.41 -0.29
N THR A 154 -1.65 30.20 0.33
CA THR A 154 -1.52 29.83 1.75
C THR A 154 -1.72 31.03 2.69
N PRO A 155 -1.91 30.83 4.01
CA PRO A 155 -1.98 31.91 4.99
C PRO A 155 -0.77 32.87 5.02
N VAL A 156 0.37 32.48 4.45
CA VAL A 156 1.59 33.30 4.35
C VAL A 156 1.78 33.96 2.98
N GLY A 157 0.82 33.84 2.07
CA GLY A 157 0.86 34.48 0.74
C GLY A 157 1.63 33.71 -0.34
N GLU A 158 2.01 32.46 -0.08
CA GLU A 158 2.59 31.57 -1.10
C GLU A 158 1.46 31.06 -2.01
N ALA A 159 1.56 31.29 -3.32
CA ALA A 159 0.64 30.75 -4.30
C ALA A 159 1.05 29.33 -4.72
N TYR A 160 0.06 28.47 -4.96
CA TYR A 160 0.24 27.09 -5.41
C TYR A 160 -0.80 26.72 -6.47
N THR A 161 -0.44 25.79 -7.35
CA THR A 161 -1.32 25.23 -8.38
C THR A 161 -1.65 23.77 -8.06
N TYR A 162 -2.50 23.12 -8.85
CA TYR A 162 -2.79 21.69 -8.69
C TYR A 162 -2.29 20.81 -9.84
N SER A 163 -1.93 19.58 -9.52
CA SER A 163 -1.78 18.47 -10.48
C SER A 163 -2.57 17.26 -10.00
N ALA A 164 -3.12 16.50 -10.95
CA ALA A 164 -3.64 15.16 -10.64
C ALA A 164 -2.47 14.29 -10.15
N ASN A 165 -2.74 13.31 -9.31
CA ASN A 165 -1.71 12.60 -8.57
C ASN A 165 -2.02 11.09 -8.53
N ASP A 166 -1.91 10.43 -7.39
CA ASP A 166 -2.24 9.01 -7.24
C ASP A 166 -3.75 8.76 -7.43
N LEU A 167 -4.09 7.55 -7.88
CA LEU A 167 -5.46 7.16 -8.24
C LEU A 167 -5.79 5.77 -7.65
N SER A 168 -7.04 5.55 -7.29
CA SER A 168 -7.60 4.21 -7.00
C SER A 168 -8.92 4.01 -7.76
N VAL A 169 -9.35 2.76 -7.92
CA VAL A 169 -10.58 2.38 -8.65
C VAL A 169 -11.51 1.49 -7.81
N GLY A 170 -12.78 1.47 -8.19
CA GLY A 170 -13.82 0.57 -7.69
C GLY A 170 -15.15 0.81 -8.41
N ASP A 171 -16.05 -0.16 -8.36
CA ASP A 171 -17.45 -0.06 -8.83
C ASP A 171 -18.26 0.72 -7.79
N LEU A 172 -18.41 2.05 -7.94
CA LEU A 172 -18.93 2.93 -6.88
C LEU A 172 -20.47 2.93 -6.82
N ASP A 173 -21.16 2.66 -7.93
CA ASP A 173 -22.62 2.65 -8.02
C ASP A 173 -23.24 1.24 -8.19
N GLY A 174 -22.42 0.23 -8.45
CA GLY A 174 -22.82 -1.17 -8.54
C GLY A 174 -23.41 -1.57 -9.88
N ASP A 175 -23.07 -0.90 -10.99
CA ASP A 175 -23.39 -1.33 -12.37
C ASP A 175 -22.39 -2.39 -12.90
N GLY A 176 -21.13 -2.35 -12.45
CA GLY A 176 -20.04 -3.24 -12.86
C GLY A 176 -18.89 -2.57 -13.63
N ALA A 177 -19.02 -1.30 -13.99
CA ALA A 177 -17.92 -0.47 -14.46
C ALA A 177 -16.90 -0.20 -13.33
N LEU A 178 -15.97 0.72 -13.58
CA LEU A 178 -15.03 1.20 -12.57
C LEU A 178 -14.96 2.72 -12.65
N GLU A 179 -15.20 3.37 -11.52
CA GLU A 179 -14.99 4.79 -11.33
C GLU A 179 -13.55 5.04 -10.88
N TYR A 180 -13.09 6.27 -11.12
CA TYR A 180 -11.71 6.68 -10.90
C TYR A 180 -11.68 7.70 -9.76
N VAL A 181 -11.10 7.30 -8.63
CA VAL A 181 -10.91 8.17 -7.46
C VAL A 181 -9.53 8.83 -7.55
N VAL A 182 -9.52 10.12 -7.91
CA VAL A 182 -8.31 10.87 -8.28
C VAL A 182 -7.89 11.82 -7.17
N LYS A 183 -6.67 11.64 -6.62
CA LYS A 183 -6.06 12.59 -5.69
C LYS A 183 -5.51 13.80 -6.45
N TRP A 184 -5.73 15.00 -5.91
CA TRP A 184 -5.09 16.23 -6.36
C TRP A 184 -4.01 16.67 -5.37
N ASP A 185 -2.78 16.74 -5.84
CA ASP A 185 -1.65 17.26 -5.05
C ASP A 185 -1.42 18.74 -5.39
N PRO A 186 -1.39 19.64 -4.39
CA PRO A 186 -1.01 21.04 -4.60
C PRO A 186 0.50 21.13 -4.83
N SER A 187 0.94 22.07 -5.67
CA SER A 187 2.35 22.27 -6.05
C SER A 187 3.28 22.70 -4.90
N ASN A 188 2.74 22.86 -3.69
CA ASN A 188 3.46 23.10 -2.45
C ASN A 188 3.14 22.04 -1.38
N SER A 189 2.82 20.81 -1.78
CA SER A 189 2.86 19.63 -0.91
C SER A 189 4.25 19.45 -0.27
N LYS A 190 4.34 18.59 0.75
CA LYS A 190 5.53 18.43 1.60
C LYS A 190 5.77 16.96 1.94
N ASP A 191 7.03 16.53 1.82
CA ASP A 191 7.50 15.44 2.67
C ASP A 191 7.44 15.90 4.14
N VAL A 192 7.19 14.96 5.07
CA VAL A 192 6.96 15.31 6.48
C VAL A 192 8.17 16.01 7.12
N SER A 193 9.38 15.80 6.59
CA SER A 193 10.60 16.44 7.08
C SER A 193 10.76 17.90 6.64
N GLN A 194 9.81 18.43 5.86
CA GLN A 194 9.83 19.78 5.28
C GLN A 194 8.83 20.71 5.97
N VAL A 195 9.28 21.93 6.29
CA VAL A 195 8.43 23.00 6.84
C VAL A 195 7.67 23.73 5.74
N GLY A 196 6.52 24.34 6.10
CA GLY A 196 5.69 25.14 5.21
C GLY A 196 4.22 24.73 5.27
N TYR A 197 3.33 25.70 5.06
CA TYR A 197 1.93 25.44 4.73
C TYR A 197 1.84 24.65 3.40
N THR A 198 0.74 23.93 3.24
CA THR A 198 0.35 23.29 1.97
C THR A 198 -0.97 23.89 1.49
N GLY A 199 -1.29 23.68 0.21
CA GLY A 199 -2.67 23.68 -0.24
C GLY A 199 -3.51 22.57 0.42
N THR A 200 -4.80 22.61 0.15
CA THR A 200 -5.77 21.56 0.49
C THR A 200 -5.47 20.29 -0.32
N VAL A 201 -5.80 19.11 0.21
CA VAL A 201 -5.89 17.88 -0.58
C VAL A 201 -7.33 17.73 -1.06
N TYR A 202 -7.52 17.48 -2.36
CA TYR A 202 -8.81 17.07 -2.91
C TYR A 202 -8.75 15.61 -3.38
N LEU A 203 -9.88 14.92 -3.28
CA LEU A 203 -10.14 13.62 -3.89
C LEU A 203 -11.44 13.72 -4.68
N ASP A 204 -11.41 13.40 -5.97
CA ASP A 204 -12.57 13.42 -6.85
C ASP A 204 -12.98 11.99 -7.22
N ALA A 205 -14.29 11.72 -7.35
CA ALA A 205 -14.79 10.49 -7.98
C ALA A 205 -15.35 10.80 -9.37
N TYR A 206 -14.86 10.09 -10.40
CA TYR A 206 -15.30 10.24 -11.79
C TYR A 206 -15.83 8.93 -12.39
N GLU A 207 -16.96 8.99 -13.09
CA GLU A 207 -17.36 7.98 -14.07
C GLU A 207 -16.34 7.94 -15.23
N ALA A 208 -16.26 6.81 -15.93
CA ALA A 208 -15.31 6.58 -17.03
C ALA A 208 -15.44 7.57 -18.22
N ASP A 209 -16.52 8.35 -18.33
CA ASP A 209 -16.72 9.36 -19.38
C ASP A 209 -16.22 10.78 -18.99
N GLY A 210 -15.85 11.00 -17.72
CA GLY A 210 -15.45 12.31 -17.17
C GLY A 210 -16.52 13.00 -16.34
N THR A 211 -17.67 12.38 -16.10
CA THR A 211 -18.69 12.89 -15.16
C THR A 211 -18.15 12.88 -13.74
N LEU A 212 -17.96 14.07 -13.17
CA LEU A 212 -17.55 14.27 -11.77
C LEU A 212 -18.77 14.06 -10.86
N LEU A 213 -18.75 12.99 -10.07
CA LEU A 213 -19.80 12.68 -9.11
C LEU A 213 -19.77 13.68 -7.93
N TYR A 214 -18.59 13.82 -7.31
CA TYR A 214 -18.34 14.69 -6.16
C TYR A 214 -16.84 14.87 -5.91
N ARG A 215 -16.51 15.83 -5.03
CA ARG A 215 -15.16 16.12 -4.55
C ARG A 215 -15.13 16.12 -3.03
N PHE A 216 -14.26 15.33 -2.40
CA PHE A 216 -13.87 15.56 -1.02
C PHE A 216 -12.87 16.72 -0.96
N ASP A 217 -13.17 17.72 -0.14
CA ASP A 217 -12.26 18.77 0.29
C ASP A 217 -11.83 18.42 1.71
N LEU A 218 -10.55 18.04 1.88
CA LEU A 218 -10.06 17.58 3.19
C LEU A 218 -9.81 18.71 4.19
N GLY A 219 -10.02 19.97 3.78
CA GLY A 219 -9.90 21.15 4.62
C GLY A 219 -8.44 21.51 4.98
N PRO A 220 -8.24 22.48 5.87
CA PRO A 220 -6.90 22.92 6.29
C PRO A 220 -6.20 21.92 7.23
N ASN A 221 -6.96 21.01 7.85
CA ASN A 221 -6.47 20.16 8.94
C ASN A 221 -5.91 18.81 8.48
N ILE A 222 -5.91 18.55 7.17
CA ILE A 222 -5.13 17.47 6.52
C ILE A 222 -4.04 18.13 5.67
N ARG A 223 -2.77 17.78 5.93
CA ARG A 223 -1.59 18.34 5.24
C ARG A 223 -1.31 17.56 3.95
N ALA A 224 -0.89 18.25 2.89
CA ALA A 224 -0.66 17.60 1.59
C ALA A 224 0.75 17.00 1.44
N GLY A 225 0.82 15.78 0.92
CA GLY A 225 2.05 15.05 0.62
C GLY A 225 1.90 13.54 0.81
N ALA A 226 2.82 12.76 0.24
CA ALA A 226 2.77 11.30 0.14
C ALA A 226 2.39 10.57 1.43
N HIS A 227 3.02 10.93 2.56
CA HIS A 227 2.86 10.22 3.84
C HIS A 227 1.58 10.55 4.61
N TYR A 228 0.75 11.49 4.13
CA TYR A 228 -0.45 11.98 4.83
C TYR A 228 -1.72 11.23 4.40
N THR A 229 -2.42 11.71 3.37
CA THR A 229 -3.68 11.12 2.88
C THR A 229 -3.42 9.80 2.17
N GLN A 230 -3.71 8.71 2.86
CA GLN A 230 -3.90 7.38 2.28
C GLN A 230 -5.41 7.13 2.20
N PHE A 231 -5.90 6.62 1.06
CA PHE A 231 -7.33 6.45 0.79
C PHE A 231 -7.62 5.09 0.16
N LEU A 232 -8.59 4.36 0.72
CA LEU A 232 -9.00 3.04 0.25
C LEU A 232 -10.30 3.17 -0.55
N VAL A 233 -10.43 2.39 -1.62
CA VAL A 233 -11.63 2.28 -2.46
C VAL A 233 -11.94 0.79 -2.65
N TYR A 234 -12.98 0.30 -1.98
CA TYR A 234 -13.32 -1.12 -1.94
C TYR A 234 -14.75 -1.35 -1.44
N ASP A 235 -15.40 -2.43 -1.89
CA ASP A 235 -16.65 -2.94 -1.34
C ASP A 235 -16.36 -3.66 -0.01
N PHE A 236 -16.61 -3.01 1.13
CA PHE A 236 -16.30 -3.58 2.44
C PHE A 236 -17.50 -4.30 3.08
N ASP A 237 -18.75 -3.89 2.80
CA ASP A 237 -19.92 -4.54 3.40
C ASP A 237 -20.48 -5.76 2.62
N GLY A 238 -20.25 -5.82 1.30
CA GLY A 238 -20.75 -6.86 0.40
C GLY A 238 -22.10 -6.56 -0.27
N ASP A 239 -22.55 -5.30 -0.33
CA ASP A 239 -23.71 -4.81 -1.14
C ASP A 239 -23.45 -4.91 -2.65
N GLY A 240 -22.19 -4.74 -3.07
CA GLY A 240 -21.78 -4.65 -4.47
C GLY A 240 -21.56 -3.23 -4.98
N ARG A 241 -21.16 -2.31 -4.09
CA ARG A 241 -20.62 -0.97 -4.35
C ARG A 241 -19.33 -0.85 -3.55
N ALA A 242 -18.41 0.00 -3.98
CA ALA A 242 -17.21 0.33 -3.21
C ALA A 242 -17.42 1.56 -2.33
N GLU A 243 -17.15 1.44 -1.02
CA GLU A 243 -16.98 2.59 -0.14
C GLU A 243 -15.62 3.25 -0.37
N ILE A 244 -15.49 4.50 0.09
CA ILE A 244 -14.21 5.19 0.21
C ILE A 244 -13.90 5.41 1.70
N MET A 245 -12.75 4.92 2.17
CA MET A 245 -12.31 5.07 3.56
C MET A 245 -10.99 5.82 3.66
N LEU A 246 -10.94 6.86 4.49
CA LEU A 246 -9.72 7.65 4.72
C LEU A 246 -9.71 8.41 6.05
N LYS A 247 -8.50 8.88 6.40
CA LYS A 247 -8.29 9.80 7.52
C LYS A 247 -8.84 11.21 7.20
N THR A 248 -9.72 11.72 8.05
CA THR A 248 -10.35 13.05 7.95
C THR A 248 -10.09 13.88 9.20
N ALA A 249 -10.53 15.13 9.21
CA ALA A 249 -10.35 16.09 10.31
C ALA A 249 -11.49 17.13 10.32
N PRO A 250 -11.63 17.98 11.36
CA PRO A 250 -12.57 19.10 11.32
C PRO A 250 -12.34 19.97 10.08
N GLY A 251 -13.41 20.30 9.38
CA GLY A 251 -13.37 21.05 8.13
C GLY A 251 -13.24 20.19 6.86
N THR A 252 -13.07 18.87 6.97
CA THR A 252 -13.27 17.95 5.84
C THR A 252 -14.75 17.92 5.44
N LYS A 253 -15.05 17.92 4.13
CA LYS A 253 -16.42 17.95 3.57
C LYS A 253 -16.51 17.26 2.21
N THR A 254 -17.70 16.79 1.87
CA THR A 254 -18.08 16.41 0.50
C THR A 254 -18.68 17.63 -0.21
N VAL A 255 -18.20 17.92 -1.41
CA VAL A 255 -18.70 18.95 -2.31
C VAL A 255 -19.37 18.26 -3.49
N ARG A 256 -20.66 18.54 -3.72
CA ARG A 256 -21.43 18.01 -4.85
C ARG A 256 -21.71 19.09 -5.87
N PHE A 257 -21.80 18.71 -7.14
CA PHE A 257 -21.92 19.64 -8.26
C PHE A 257 -23.29 19.55 -8.96
N ALA A 258 -23.74 20.67 -9.52
CA ALA A 258 -24.85 20.71 -10.45
C ALA A 258 -24.36 20.41 -11.88
N GLN A 259 -25.30 20.13 -12.80
CA GLN A 259 -25.01 19.83 -14.21
C GLN A 259 -24.31 20.97 -15.00
N ASP A 260 -24.20 22.18 -14.42
CA ASP A 260 -23.44 23.30 -14.98
C ASP A 260 -22.03 23.47 -14.36
N GLY A 261 -21.60 22.55 -13.51
CA GLY A 261 -20.32 22.58 -12.78
C GLY A 261 -20.30 23.51 -11.57
N SER A 262 -21.42 24.14 -11.21
CA SER A 262 -21.52 24.93 -9.96
C SER A 262 -21.69 24.03 -8.74
N VAL A 263 -21.25 24.50 -7.56
CA VAL A 263 -21.43 23.76 -6.30
C VAL A 263 -22.90 23.74 -5.89
N ALA A 264 -23.44 22.55 -5.70
CA ALA A 264 -24.82 22.29 -5.31
C ALA A 264 -24.99 22.08 -3.79
N SER A 265 -24.07 21.36 -3.15
CA SER A 265 -24.00 21.22 -1.69
C SER A 265 -22.55 21.13 -1.19
N GLU A 266 -22.36 21.50 0.07
CA GLU A 266 -21.13 21.32 0.84
C GLU A 266 -21.50 20.73 2.19
N ASP A 267 -21.19 19.45 2.40
CA ASP A 267 -21.62 18.67 3.55
C ASP A 267 -20.39 18.23 4.36
N PHE A 268 -20.18 18.85 5.52
CA PHE A 268 -19.04 18.54 6.39
C PHE A 268 -19.17 17.16 7.05
N VAL A 269 -18.04 16.50 7.23
CA VAL A 269 -17.88 15.32 8.09
C VAL A 269 -18.35 15.64 9.52
N THR A 270 -19.04 14.68 10.14
CA THR A 270 -19.61 14.78 11.48
C THR A 270 -18.50 14.73 12.52
N MET A 271 -18.25 15.87 13.17
CA MET A 271 -17.39 15.93 14.35
C MET A 271 -18.00 15.13 15.49
N LEU A 272 -17.17 14.36 16.22
CA LEU A 272 -17.67 13.52 17.31
C LEU A 272 -18.25 14.37 18.47
N PRO A 273 -19.29 13.89 19.19
CA PRO A 273 -19.97 14.68 20.21
C PRO A 273 -19.06 15.26 21.31
N ASP A 274 -18.02 14.53 21.70
CA ASP A 274 -17.04 14.97 22.70
C ASP A 274 -16.12 16.10 22.18
N ASP A 275 -15.84 16.14 20.87
CA ASP A 275 -15.07 17.24 20.26
C ASP A 275 -15.91 18.51 20.17
N VAL A 276 -17.20 18.38 19.83
CA VAL A 276 -18.18 19.48 19.87
C VAL A 276 -18.36 19.98 21.32
N ALA A 277 -18.35 19.09 22.30
CA ALA A 277 -18.41 19.45 23.72
C ALA A 277 -17.11 20.09 24.25
N ALA A 278 -15.95 19.72 23.69
CA ALA A 278 -14.66 20.38 23.93
C ALA A 278 -14.56 21.76 23.25
N GLY A 279 -15.39 22.02 22.24
CA GLY A 279 -15.55 23.31 21.59
C GLY A 279 -14.87 23.45 20.22
N TYR A 280 -14.48 22.34 19.59
CA TYR A 280 -13.92 22.33 18.23
C TYR A 280 -14.98 22.66 17.17
N SER A 281 -14.54 23.22 16.04
CA SER A 281 -15.36 23.62 14.91
C SER A 281 -14.79 23.18 13.56
N ASN A 282 -15.68 22.89 12.60
CA ASN A 282 -15.30 22.70 11.18
C ASN A 282 -14.73 23.97 10.51
N THR A 283 -14.64 25.09 11.24
CA THR A 283 -13.97 26.34 10.83
C THR A 283 -12.56 26.50 11.42
N ASP A 284 -12.08 25.58 12.25
CA ASP A 284 -10.79 25.71 12.92
C ASP A 284 -9.62 25.43 11.97
N ASP A 285 -8.53 26.19 12.12
CA ASP A 285 -7.28 25.99 11.38
C ASP A 285 -6.17 25.63 12.38
N HIS A 286 -5.86 24.34 12.47
CA HIS A 286 -4.85 23.79 13.37
C HIS A 286 -3.43 23.85 12.77
N ARG A 287 -3.23 24.44 11.58
CA ARG A 287 -1.90 24.58 10.94
C ARG A 287 -1.07 25.63 11.67
N LEU A 288 -0.16 25.16 12.53
CA LEU A 288 0.65 26.01 13.39
C LEU A 288 1.51 27.00 12.59
N SER A 289 1.43 28.29 12.94
CA SER A 289 2.51 29.24 12.64
C SER A 289 3.70 29.02 13.60
N ALA A 290 4.88 29.55 13.25
CA ALA A 290 6.07 29.46 14.11
C ALA A 290 5.86 30.07 15.51
N ALA A 291 5.00 31.08 15.63
CA ALA A 291 4.63 31.67 16.92
C ALA A 291 3.75 30.73 17.76
N GLN A 292 2.78 30.03 17.14
CA GLN A 292 1.94 29.05 17.82
C GLN A 292 2.74 27.79 18.20
N TYR A 293 3.66 27.33 17.34
CA TYR A 293 4.55 26.22 17.66
C TYR A 293 5.50 26.56 18.82
N ALA A 294 6.07 27.77 18.87
CA ALA A 294 6.86 28.23 20.02
C ALA A 294 6.02 28.28 21.32
N GLN A 295 4.74 28.67 21.25
CA GLN A 295 3.82 28.62 22.40
C GLN A 295 3.51 27.17 22.82
N ARG A 296 3.35 26.25 21.88
CA ARG A 296 3.18 24.81 22.15
C ARG A 296 4.38 24.23 22.89
N LEU A 297 5.60 24.48 22.39
CA LEU A 297 6.83 24.07 23.08
C LEU A 297 6.92 24.65 24.49
N ALA A 298 6.49 25.91 24.70
CA ALA A 298 6.48 26.50 26.04
C ALA A 298 5.51 25.77 26.98
N GLY A 299 4.37 25.29 26.48
CA GLY A 299 3.47 24.40 27.22
C GLY A 299 4.12 23.06 27.60
N VAL A 300 4.76 22.39 26.64
CA VAL A 300 5.49 21.12 26.88
C VAL A 300 6.60 21.31 27.93
N PHE A 301 7.40 22.36 27.79
CA PHE A 301 8.49 22.67 28.71
C PHE A 301 7.99 23.08 30.09
N GLN A 302 6.88 23.82 30.18
CA GLN A 302 6.25 24.15 31.45
C GLN A 302 5.72 22.90 32.17
N GLY A 303 5.24 21.91 31.43
CA GLY A 303 4.78 20.61 31.94
C GLY A 303 5.88 19.58 32.24
N TRP A 304 7.17 19.88 32.02
CA TRP A 304 8.26 18.89 32.01
C TRP A 304 8.29 17.97 33.25
N THR A 305 8.28 18.53 34.46
CA THR A 305 8.33 17.74 35.72
C THR A 305 7.06 16.95 36.03
N THR A 306 6.02 17.09 35.21
CA THR A 306 4.79 16.28 35.25
C THR A 306 4.64 15.34 34.07
N HIS A 307 5.62 15.29 33.15
CA HIS A 307 5.62 14.32 32.06
C HIS A 307 5.80 12.89 32.60
N PRO A 308 5.05 11.87 32.14
CA PRO A 308 5.10 10.52 32.70
C PRO A 308 6.50 9.90 32.73
N GLU A 309 7.30 10.11 31.68
CA GLU A 309 8.68 9.60 31.59
C GLU A 309 9.64 10.27 32.59
N VAL A 310 9.42 11.55 32.89
CA VAL A 310 10.21 12.33 33.87
C VAL A 310 9.80 11.92 35.28
N MET A 311 8.50 11.79 35.55
CA MET A 311 7.98 11.29 36.83
C MET A 311 8.39 9.84 37.12
N ALA A 312 8.58 9.03 36.08
CA ALA A 312 9.09 7.66 36.19
C ALA A 312 10.63 7.58 36.32
N GLY A 313 11.35 8.71 36.21
CA GLY A 313 12.81 8.74 36.23
C GLY A 313 13.48 8.08 35.03
N ARG A 314 12.75 7.95 33.90
CA ARG A 314 13.28 7.44 32.61
C ARG A 314 13.90 8.55 31.76
N TRP A 315 13.36 9.77 31.88
CA TRP A 315 13.92 10.99 31.29
C TRP A 315 14.57 11.88 32.36
N PRO A 316 15.43 12.85 31.96
CA PRO A 316 16.09 13.77 32.89
C PRO A 316 15.09 14.62 33.69
N ALA A 317 15.42 14.94 34.94
CA ALA A 317 14.52 15.66 35.85
C ALA A 317 14.31 17.13 35.45
N THR A 318 15.23 17.69 34.66
CA THR A 318 15.19 19.05 34.13
C THR A 318 15.54 19.10 32.64
N LEU A 319 15.09 20.15 31.95
CA LEU A 319 15.50 20.43 30.57
C LEU A 319 17.00 20.74 30.48
N GLU A 320 17.59 21.34 31.52
CA GLU A 320 19.02 21.61 31.58
C GLU A 320 19.87 20.33 31.57
N GLU A 321 19.47 19.31 32.33
CA GLU A 321 20.08 17.98 32.28
C GLU A 321 19.87 17.33 30.90
N ALA A 322 18.68 17.47 30.32
CA ALA A 322 18.35 16.91 29.00
C ALA A 322 19.10 17.57 27.82
N TRP A 323 19.58 18.80 27.99
CA TRP A 323 20.36 19.53 27.01
C TRP A 323 21.87 19.60 27.35
N GLY A 324 22.29 19.00 28.47
CA GLY A 324 23.69 18.96 28.90
C GLY A 324 24.27 20.33 29.31
N ILE A 325 23.45 21.20 29.90
CA ILE A 325 23.82 22.56 30.31
C ILE A 325 23.77 22.76 31.83
N GLU A 326 24.50 23.76 32.32
CA GLU A 326 24.40 24.21 33.72
C GLU A 326 22.96 24.66 34.07
N PRO A 327 22.42 24.32 35.25
CA PRO A 327 21.08 24.70 35.70
C PRO A 327 20.82 26.21 35.67
N ARG A 328 19.61 26.62 35.26
CA ARG A 328 19.21 28.02 35.07
C ARG A 328 17.87 28.36 35.69
N TRP A 329 16.91 27.45 35.63
CA TRP A 329 15.53 27.70 36.00
C TRP A 329 15.15 27.02 37.32
N THR A 330 13.96 27.34 37.83
CA THR A 330 13.37 26.72 39.02
C THR A 330 12.08 26.03 38.61
N TYR A 331 11.89 24.79 39.05
CA TYR A 331 10.78 23.94 38.66
C TYR A 331 9.68 23.89 39.74
N PRO A 332 8.39 23.75 39.36
CA PRO A 332 7.86 23.77 37.99
C PRO A 332 8.06 25.16 37.34
N LEU A 333 8.29 25.18 36.02
CA LEU A 333 8.66 26.42 35.33
C LEU A 333 7.54 27.48 35.41
N SER A 334 7.94 28.74 35.54
CA SER A 334 7.04 29.86 35.23
C SER A 334 6.85 29.97 33.70
N ALA A 335 5.75 30.55 33.23
CA ALA A 335 5.52 30.76 31.80
C ALA A 335 6.63 31.63 31.13
N ALA A 336 7.25 32.54 31.90
CA ALA A 336 8.42 33.30 31.44
C ALA A 336 9.64 32.38 31.29
N SER A 337 9.94 31.56 32.29
CA SER A 337 11.05 30.58 32.26
C SER A 337 10.87 29.52 31.18
N ALA A 338 9.64 29.09 30.91
CA ALA A 338 9.33 28.20 29.79
C ALA A 338 9.57 28.89 28.44
N THR A 339 9.23 30.17 28.30
CA THR A 339 9.55 30.95 27.09
C THR A 339 11.07 31.10 26.89
N GLU A 340 11.82 31.41 27.95
CA GLU A 340 13.29 31.45 27.93
C GLU A 340 13.90 30.09 27.56
N ALA A 341 13.30 28.99 28.02
CA ALA A 341 13.73 27.64 27.67
C ALA A 341 13.43 27.29 26.21
N VAL A 342 12.29 27.73 25.64
CA VAL A 342 12.01 27.64 24.19
C VAL A 342 13.02 28.45 23.38
N ASP A 343 13.29 29.69 23.75
CA ASP A 343 14.27 30.51 23.04
C ASP A 343 15.67 29.89 23.10
N HIS A 344 16.08 29.31 24.23
CA HIS A 344 17.34 28.58 24.32
C HIS A 344 17.35 27.29 23.47
N PHE A 345 16.27 26.51 23.49
CA PHE A 345 16.14 25.29 22.71
C PHE A 345 16.20 25.57 21.21
N VAL A 346 15.45 26.56 20.75
CA VAL A 346 15.26 26.88 19.33
C VAL A 346 16.45 27.64 18.73
N ASP A 347 17.07 28.59 19.46
CA ASP A 347 18.17 29.40 18.91
C ASP A 347 19.57 28.86 19.24
N VAL A 348 19.70 27.96 20.23
CA VAL A 348 21.02 27.47 20.68
C VAL A 348 21.14 25.95 20.64
N TYR A 349 20.26 25.20 21.32
CA TYR A 349 20.41 23.74 21.42
C TYR A 349 20.19 23.06 20.05
N ALA A 350 19.02 23.25 19.45
CA ALA A 350 18.67 22.59 18.20
C ALA A 350 19.63 22.97 17.04
N PRO A 351 20.03 24.24 16.84
CA PRO A 351 21.03 24.60 15.82
C PRO A 351 22.44 24.03 16.09
N ALA A 352 22.81 23.80 17.36
CA ALA A 352 24.06 23.14 17.72
C ALA A 352 24.04 21.62 17.45
N ARG A 353 22.87 20.98 17.55
CA ARG A 353 22.66 19.58 17.13
C ARG A 353 22.78 19.42 15.61
N SER A 354 22.19 20.35 14.84
CA SER A 354 22.32 20.41 13.39
C SER A 354 21.93 21.78 12.83
N THR A 355 22.71 22.30 11.88
CA THR A 355 22.41 23.56 11.16
C THR A 355 21.15 23.50 10.29
N ARG A 356 20.55 22.31 10.13
CA ARG A 356 19.24 22.12 9.48
C ARG A 356 18.05 22.37 10.41
N ASN A 357 18.25 22.43 11.73
CA ASN A 357 17.18 22.54 12.72
C ASN A 357 16.68 23.99 12.86
N GLN A 358 16.00 24.49 11.83
CA GLN A 358 15.56 25.89 11.73
C GLN A 358 14.18 26.11 12.37
N LEU A 359 14.02 25.81 13.65
CA LEU A 359 12.70 25.75 14.29
C LEU A 359 11.96 27.11 14.38
N ARG A 360 12.66 28.25 14.26
CA ARG A 360 12.01 29.58 14.05
C ARG A 360 11.22 29.69 12.73
N ASN A 361 11.51 28.81 11.76
CA ASN A 361 10.80 28.73 10.48
C ASN A 361 9.72 27.64 10.48
N PHE A 362 9.52 26.89 11.58
CA PHE A 362 8.60 25.76 11.64
C PHE A 362 7.14 26.24 11.52
N ASN A 363 6.45 25.86 10.44
CA ASN A 363 5.05 26.24 10.21
C ASN A 363 4.33 25.24 9.29
N GLY A 364 3.00 25.27 9.32
CA GLY A 364 2.13 24.54 8.41
C GLY A 364 1.84 23.08 8.78
N PHE A 365 2.24 22.64 9.97
CA PHE A 365 1.94 21.30 10.50
C PHE A 365 0.68 21.30 11.38
N VAL A 366 -0.02 20.17 11.43
CA VAL A 366 -1.27 19.95 12.20
C VAL A 366 -1.01 18.94 13.32
N LEU A 367 -0.42 19.43 14.41
CA LEU A 367 0.07 18.61 15.53
C LEU A 367 -0.91 18.57 16.72
N ASP A 368 -2.11 19.08 16.50
CA ASP A 368 -3.19 19.22 17.48
C ASP A 368 -4.56 19.07 16.79
N GLY A 369 -5.63 19.14 17.57
CA GLY A 369 -7.00 19.00 17.11
C GLY A 369 -7.42 17.54 16.82
N PRO A 370 -8.73 17.30 16.69
CA PRO A 370 -9.31 15.99 16.41
C PRO A 370 -8.75 15.36 15.12
N GLU A 371 -8.65 14.03 15.14
CA GLU A 371 -8.40 13.20 13.98
C GLU A 371 -9.52 12.16 13.87
N TYR A 372 -9.95 11.87 12.66
CA TYR A 372 -11.09 11.00 12.36
C TYR A 372 -10.73 9.94 11.30
N LEU A 373 -11.45 8.83 11.32
CA LEU A 373 -11.53 7.88 10.21
C LEU A 373 -12.99 7.89 9.74
N THR A 374 -13.23 8.14 8.45
CA THR A 374 -14.58 8.24 7.88
C THR A 374 -14.76 7.23 6.76
N VAL A 375 -15.93 6.59 6.75
CA VAL A 375 -16.45 5.78 5.64
C VAL A 375 -17.41 6.64 4.82
N PHE A 376 -17.26 6.63 3.50
CA PHE A 376 -18.12 7.33 2.56
C PHE A 376 -18.77 6.38 1.55
N GLU A 377 -20.04 6.61 1.24
CA GLU A 377 -20.79 5.92 0.17
C GLU A 377 -20.18 6.24 -1.19
N GLY A 378 -19.81 5.20 -1.96
CA GLY A 378 -19.14 5.36 -3.25
C GLY A 378 -19.89 6.23 -4.25
N ALA A 379 -21.18 5.95 -4.47
CA ALA A 379 -21.98 6.59 -5.50
C ALA A 379 -22.19 8.11 -5.30
N THR A 380 -22.18 8.61 -4.06
CA THR A 380 -22.53 10.02 -3.77
C THR A 380 -21.57 10.77 -2.86
N GLY A 381 -20.56 10.11 -2.28
CA GLY A 381 -19.66 10.69 -1.29
C GLY A 381 -20.36 11.07 0.01
N ALA A 382 -21.51 10.47 0.32
CA ALA A 382 -22.17 10.68 1.61
C ALA A 382 -21.36 10.07 2.74
N GLU A 383 -21.22 10.78 3.86
CA GLU A 383 -20.71 10.20 5.10
C GLU A 383 -21.66 9.07 5.55
N LEU A 384 -21.11 7.87 5.76
CA LEU A 384 -21.83 6.74 6.35
C LEU A 384 -21.60 6.69 7.86
N GLU A 385 -20.34 6.58 8.28
CA GLU A 385 -19.94 6.72 9.69
C GLU A 385 -18.56 7.39 9.81
N THR A 386 -18.40 8.19 10.87
CA THR A 386 -17.11 8.74 11.31
C THR A 386 -16.79 8.25 12.72
N VAL A 387 -15.57 7.72 12.89
CA VAL A 387 -15.02 7.29 14.18
C VAL A 387 -13.73 8.04 14.50
N ARG A 388 -13.20 7.84 15.71
CA ARG A 388 -11.90 8.38 16.11
C ARG A 388 -10.79 7.74 15.28
N TYR A 389 -9.87 8.53 14.72
CA TYR A 389 -8.69 7.95 14.08
C TYR A 389 -7.80 7.26 15.12
N GLU A 390 -7.61 5.96 14.95
CA GLU A 390 -6.62 5.16 15.64
C GLU A 390 -5.72 4.53 14.55
N PRO A 391 -4.39 4.65 14.64
CA PRO A 391 -3.61 5.01 15.81
C PRO A 391 -3.53 6.53 16.10
N GLY A 392 -3.77 6.93 17.35
CA GLY A 392 -3.86 8.33 17.77
C GLY A 392 -2.50 9.06 17.95
N ARG A 393 -2.47 10.36 17.60
CA ARG A 393 -1.25 11.21 17.55
C ARG A 393 -0.40 11.23 18.83
N THR A 394 -1.02 11.22 20.00
CA THR A 394 -0.39 11.42 21.33
C THR A 394 0.21 12.81 21.56
N ASP A 395 1.23 13.23 20.79
CA ASP A 395 1.95 14.51 20.96
C ASP A 395 2.40 15.12 19.61
N ASP A 396 3.48 15.92 19.57
CA ASP A 396 4.06 16.46 18.32
C ASP A 396 5.27 15.68 17.78
N GLY A 397 5.44 14.43 18.22
CA GLY A 397 6.55 13.55 17.84
C GLY A 397 7.56 13.31 18.96
N LEU A 398 7.38 13.89 20.15
CA LEU A 398 8.32 13.77 21.28
C LEU A 398 8.47 12.31 21.74
N MET A 399 7.37 11.61 22.03
CA MET A 399 7.35 10.18 22.34
C MET A 399 7.65 9.29 21.12
N TRP A 400 7.40 9.79 19.90
CA TRP A 400 7.76 9.10 18.65
C TRP A 400 9.26 9.23 18.30
N GLY A 401 10.04 10.03 19.03
CA GLY A 401 11.48 10.17 18.86
C GLY A 401 11.92 11.21 17.82
N ASP A 402 11.03 12.09 17.36
CA ASP A 402 11.33 13.15 16.38
C ASP A 402 12.27 14.25 16.89
N TYR A 403 12.47 14.30 18.20
CA TYR A 403 13.37 15.24 18.87
C TYR A 403 14.72 14.64 19.28
N ALA A 404 14.86 13.30 19.27
CA ALA A 404 16.00 12.62 19.89
C ALA A 404 17.26 12.64 19.02
N MET A 405 17.08 12.55 17.71
CA MET A 405 18.18 12.52 16.73
C MET A 405 18.82 13.90 16.52
N ALA A 406 19.97 13.95 15.83
CA ALA A 406 20.69 15.20 15.58
C ALA A 406 19.91 16.18 14.67
N ARG A 407 19.07 15.67 13.76
CA ARG A 407 18.03 16.44 13.07
C ARG A 407 16.76 16.34 13.92
N ILE A 408 16.18 17.48 14.27
CA ILE A 408 14.96 17.60 15.09
C ILE A 408 13.81 17.95 14.16
N GLU A 409 12.79 17.08 14.11
CA GLU A 409 11.80 17.01 13.04
C GLU A 409 10.37 16.80 13.58
N PRO A 410 9.81 17.74 14.35
CA PRO A 410 8.47 17.59 14.94
C PRO A 410 7.43 17.32 13.84
N GLY A 411 6.54 16.36 14.06
CA GLY A 411 5.58 15.94 13.03
C GLY A 411 6.14 15.03 11.92
N ASN A 412 7.29 14.36 12.11
CA ASN A 412 7.87 13.46 11.10
C ASN A 412 7.43 12.01 11.30
N ARG A 413 7.88 11.32 12.35
CA ARG A 413 7.57 9.91 12.63
C ARG A 413 6.12 9.71 13.02
N VAL A 414 5.54 10.69 13.72
CA VAL A 414 4.14 10.66 14.14
C VAL A 414 3.18 10.70 12.95
N ASP A 415 3.47 11.49 11.90
CA ASP A 415 2.57 11.63 10.74
C ASP A 415 3.07 10.84 9.52
N ARG A 416 3.60 9.64 9.78
CA ARG A 416 3.81 8.59 8.77
C ARG A 416 2.60 7.66 8.74
N PHE A 417 1.69 7.83 7.79
CA PHE A 417 0.52 6.96 7.65
C PHE A 417 0.69 5.96 6.50
N LEU A 418 0.11 4.77 6.63
CA LEU A 418 -0.04 3.78 5.56
C LEU A 418 -1.48 3.23 5.60
N SER A 419 -1.96 2.67 4.49
CA SER A 419 -3.22 1.93 4.44
C SER A 419 -3.17 0.74 3.49
N GLY A 420 -4.12 -0.18 3.60
CA GLY A 420 -4.37 -1.21 2.60
C GLY A 420 -5.70 -1.91 2.84
N VAL A 421 -6.05 -2.82 1.94
CA VAL A 421 -7.15 -3.78 2.14
C VAL A 421 -6.53 -5.17 2.33
N ALA A 422 -7.18 -6.03 3.11
CA ALA A 422 -6.76 -7.42 3.30
C ALA A 422 -7.97 -8.31 3.60
N TYR A 423 -7.97 -9.54 3.08
CA TYR A 423 -8.99 -10.56 3.37
C TYR A 423 -8.68 -11.29 4.69
N LEU A 424 -8.78 -10.57 5.81
CA LEU A 424 -8.37 -11.06 7.13
C LEU A 424 -9.22 -12.23 7.67
N ASP A 425 -10.33 -12.60 7.03
CA ASP A 425 -11.09 -13.83 7.34
C ASP A 425 -11.14 -14.83 6.16
N GLY A 426 -10.38 -14.58 5.09
CA GLY A 426 -10.37 -15.38 3.85
C GLY A 426 -11.63 -15.26 2.99
N SER A 427 -12.58 -14.39 3.34
CA SER A 427 -13.86 -14.25 2.65
C SER A 427 -14.26 -12.79 2.37
N ARG A 428 -14.09 -11.88 3.33
CA ARG A 428 -14.45 -10.46 3.24
C ARG A 428 -13.22 -9.56 3.38
N PRO A 429 -13.20 -8.39 2.73
CA PRO A 429 -12.13 -7.41 2.87
C PRO A 429 -12.29 -6.58 4.15
N SER A 430 -11.18 -6.42 4.88
CA SER A 430 -11.01 -5.50 6.00
C SER A 430 -10.18 -4.28 5.59
N ALA A 431 -10.47 -3.12 6.16
CA ALA A 431 -9.68 -1.91 5.99
C ALA A 431 -8.53 -1.87 7.00
N VAL A 432 -7.30 -1.64 6.53
CA VAL A 432 -6.09 -1.60 7.37
C VAL A 432 -5.48 -0.20 7.34
N PHE A 433 -5.21 0.38 8.50
CA PHE A 433 -4.56 1.69 8.66
C PHE A 433 -3.40 1.61 9.66
N ALA A 434 -2.27 2.24 9.34
CA ALA A 434 -1.08 2.22 10.19
C ALA A 434 -0.49 3.61 10.41
N ARG A 435 0.22 3.78 11.53
CA ARG A 435 0.93 5.01 11.91
C ARG A 435 2.32 4.69 12.51
N GLY A 436 3.35 5.31 11.94
CA GLY A 436 4.74 5.17 12.35
C GLY A 436 5.37 3.82 11.99
N TYR A 437 6.61 3.85 11.49
CA TYR A 437 7.39 2.64 11.20
C TYR A 437 8.84 2.72 11.71
N TYR A 438 9.46 3.91 11.72
CA TYR A 438 10.85 4.08 12.17
C TYR A 438 11.09 3.77 13.66
N THR A 439 10.11 4.03 14.53
CA THR A 439 10.24 3.93 15.99
C THR A 439 9.05 3.15 16.55
N ARG A 440 8.07 3.79 17.21
CA ARG A 440 6.79 3.13 17.51
C ARG A 440 6.09 2.80 16.19
N SER A 441 5.52 1.60 16.12
CA SER A 441 4.81 1.09 14.96
C SER A 441 3.45 0.58 15.40
N THR A 442 2.41 1.07 14.73
CA THR A 442 1.02 0.77 15.07
C THR A 442 0.20 0.49 13.83
N VAL A 443 -0.61 -0.58 13.86
CA VAL A 443 -1.47 -1.02 12.77
C VAL A 443 -2.84 -1.40 13.35
N ALA A 444 -3.91 -0.90 12.75
CA ALA A 444 -5.30 -1.18 13.13
C ALA A 444 -6.05 -1.76 11.92
N ALA A 445 -6.84 -2.81 12.15
CA ALA A 445 -7.74 -3.39 11.17
C ALA A 445 -9.20 -3.11 11.54
N TYR A 446 -10.03 -2.89 10.53
CA TYR A 446 -11.45 -2.56 10.68
C TYR A 446 -12.32 -3.36 9.72
N ASP A 447 -13.46 -3.83 10.22
CA ASP A 447 -14.50 -4.52 9.48
C ASP A 447 -15.75 -3.61 9.43
N TRP A 448 -16.27 -3.33 8.23
CA TRP A 448 -17.49 -2.56 7.97
C TRP A 448 -18.65 -3.52 7.63
N ASP A 449 -19.80 -3.33 8.27
CA ASP A 449 -20.97 -4.21 8.11
C ASP A 449 -22.16 -3.58 7.37
N GLY A 450 -21.99 -2.34 6.87
CA GLY A 450 -23.02 -1.54 6.21
C GLY A 450 -23.74 -0.55 7.13
N GLU A 451 -23.58 -0.68 8.45
CA GLU A 451 -24.11 0.28 9.44
C GLU A 451 -23.02 0.83 10.37
N HIS A 452 -21.98 0.06 10.71
CA HIS A 452 -20.93 0.41 11.67
C HIS A 452 -19.51 -0.05 11.29
N LEU A 453 -18.52 0.80 11.58
CA LEU A 453 -17.09 0.51 11.40
C LEU A 453 -16.50 -0.05 12.70
N SER A 454 -16.33 -1.36 12.75
CA SER A 454 -15.83 -2.08 13.93
C SER A 454 -14.32 -2.32 13.84
N ARG A 455 -13.57 -2.08 14.93
CA ARG A 455 -12.12 -2.36 14.95
C ARG A 455 -11.87 -3.84 15.27
N ARG A 456 -11.42 -4.59 14.27
CA ARG A 456 -11.09 -6.02 14.33
C ARG A 456 -9.95 -6.29 15.33
N TRP A 457 -8.80 -5.64 15.14
CA TRP A 457 -7.64 -5.73 16.02
C TRP A 457 -6.79 -4.46 15.98
N PHE A 458 -5.82 -4.37 16.91
CA PHE A 458 -4.87 -3.27 17.00
C PHE A 458 -3.50 -3.76 17.50
N ALA A 459 -2.52 -3.80 16.59
CA ALA A 459 -1.13 -4.10 16.88
C ALA A 459 -0.38 -2.82 17.25
N ASP A 460 0.30 -2.81 18.41
CA ASP A 460 1.07 -1.67 18.89
C ASP A 460 2.41 -2.13 19.47
N SER A 461 3.52 -1.71 18.86
CA SER A 461 4.87 -2.00 19.38
C SER A 461 5.11 -1.43 20.78
N GLY A 462 4.28 -0.49 21.22
CA GLY A 462 4.56 0.39 22.35
C GLY A 462 5.66 1.41 22.00
N TRP A 463 5.85 2.36 22.90
CA TRP A 463 6.91 3.37 22.79
C TRP A 463 8.29 2.73 22.86
N VAL A 464 9.21 3.18 22.01
CA VAL A 464 10.64 2.84 22.14
C VAL A 464 11.22 3.52 23.39
N PRO A 465 11.89 2.79 24.30
CA PRO A 465 12.58 3.39 25.43
C PRO A 465 13.70 4.35 25.00
N MET A 466 13.52 5.63 25.35
CA MET A 466 14.54 6.68 25.23
C MET A 466 14.97 7.15 26.61
N THR A 467 16.28 7.31 26.83
CA THR A 467 16.84 7.87 28.07
C THR A 467 16.85 9.40 28.08
N ASN A 468 16.77 10.02 26.91
CA ASN A 468 16.66 11.46 26.74
C ASN A 468 15.93 11.76 25.40
N PRO A 469 14.76 12.41 25.37
CA PRO A 469 14.03 12.66 24.13
C PRO A 469 14.67 13.75 23.25
N PHE A 470 15.75 14.40 23.71
CA PHE A 470 16.50 15.40 22.93
C PHE A 470 17.91 14.94 22.51
N ASP A 471 18.38 13.79 23.02
CA ASP A 471 19.66 13.18 22.65
C ASP A 471 19.68 11.67 22.91
N ASP A 472 19.08 10.90 22.00
CA ASP A 472 19.12 9.43 22.01
C ASP A 472 18.91 8.86 20.60
N GLY A 473 19.26 7.59 20.40
CA GLY A 473 19.09 6.85 19.14
C GLY A 473 18.00 5.77 19.25
N PRO A 474 16.71 6.09 18.99
CA PRO A 474 15.60 5.14 19.16
C PRO A 474 15.47 4.11 18.01
N HIS A 475 16.15 4.30 16.87
CA HIS A 475 16.13 3.33 15.78
C HIS A 475 16.78 2.00 16.19
N GLY A 476 16.23 0.88 15.73
CA GLY A 476 16.78 -0.46 15.95
C GLY A 476 16.52 -1.06 17.35
N ARG A 477 15.78 -0.36 18.21
CA ARG A 477 15.41 -0.80 19.56
C ARG A 477 13.99 -1.35 19.61
N ASP A 478 13.75 -2.30 20.49
CA ASP A 478 12.41 -2.82 20.75
C ASP A 478 11.51 -1.76 21.41
N GLY A 479 10.23 -1.79 21.04
CA GLY A 479 9.19 -1.03 21.73
C GLY A 479 8.80 -1.66 23.07
N THR A 480 7.99 -0.97 23.86
CA THR A 480 7.57 -1.42 25.20
C THR A 480 6.53 -2.55 25.22
N SER A 481 5.99 -2.97 24.07
CA SER A 481 5.11 -4.14 23.96
C SER A 481 5.90 -5.45 24.08
N PRO A 482 5.47 -6.42 24.92
CA PRO A 482 6.07 -7.76 24.97
C PRO A 482 5.85 -8.60 23.70
N GLU A 483 4.92 -8.20 22.83
CA GLU A 483 4.45 -8.97 21.68
C GLU A 483 4.91 -8.31 20.37
N TRP A 484 4.39 -7.12 20.06
CA TRP A 484 4.76 -6.34 18.87
C TRP A 484 6.04 -5.51 19.04
N GLY A 485 6.78 -5.66 20.16
CA GLY A 485 7.98 -4.85 20.45
C GLY A 485 9.05 -4.93 19.36
N THR A 486 9.11 -6.03 18.60
CA THR A 486 10.03 -6.23 17.47
C THR A 486 9.52 -5.69 16.12
N LEU A 487 8.32 -5.10 16.04
CA LEU A 487 7.79 -4.43 14.84
C LEU A 487 8.49 -3.08 14.55
N THR A 488 9.06 -2.46 15.59
CA THR A 488 9.74 -1.15 15.51
C THR A 488 10.87 -1.14 14.48
N THR A 489 11.01 -0.04 13.74
CA THR A 489 12.03 0.15 12.69
C THR A 489 11.92 -0.82 11.49
N GLN A 490 10.93 -1.72 11.43
CA GLN A 490 10.81 -2.71 10.35
C GLN A 490 9.91 -2.26 9.19
N GLY A 491 8.90 -1.43 9.44
CA GLY A 491 7.94 -1.01 8.41
C GLY A 491 8.58 -0.14 7.32
N ASP A 492 8.07 -0.29 6.10
CA ASP A 492 8.55 0.38 4.89
C ASP A 492 7.70 1.61 4.56
N HIS A 493 8.01 2.29 3.46
CA HIS A 493 7.15 3.32 2.87
C HIS A 493 5.91 2.78 2.11
N SER A 494 5.51 1.54 2.42
CA SER A 494 4.30 0.86 1.95
C SER A 494 3.99 -0.30 2.93
N LEU A 495 2.89 -1.01 2.71
CA LEU A 495 2.59 -2.33 3.29
C LEU A 495 1.93 -3.18 2.22
N SER A 496 2.15 -4.49 2.22
CA SER A 496 1.46 -5.45 1.35
C SER A 496 0.51 -6.35 2.16
N ALA A 497 -0.41 -7.05 1.49
CA ALA A 497 -1.25 -8.07 2.11
C ALA A 497 -1.37 -9.27 1.17
N ALA A 498 -1.07 -10.46 1.68
CA ALA A 498 -0.91 -11.70 0.92
C ALA A 498 -1.21 -12.91 1.83
N ASP A 499 -1.64 -14.03 1.24
CA ASP A 499 -1.71 -15.34 1.92
C ASP A 499 -0.27 -15.86 2.04
N ALA A 500 0.42 -15.45 3.11
CA ALA A 500 1.85 -15.60 3.26
C ALA A 500 2.22 -16.94 3.90
N ASP A 501 1.38 -17.44 4.82
CA ASP A 501 1.56 -18.74 5.48
C ASP A 501 0.81 -19.92 4.80
N GLY A 502 -0.23 -19.62 4.01
CA GLY A 502 -0.96 -20.58 3.19
C GLY A 502 -2.23 -21.15 3.82
N ASP A 503 -2.79 -20.54 4.87
CA ASP A 503 -4.07 -20.94 5.47
C ASP A 503 -5.32 -20.41 4.73
N GLY A 504 -5.15 -19.48 3.78
CA GLY A 504 -6.22 -18.92 2.95
C GLY A 504 -6.79 -17.59 3.42
N LYS A 505 -6.17 -16.96 4.43
CA LYS A 505 -6.42 -15.56 4.83
C LYS A 505 -5.38 -14.63 4.18
N GLN A 506 -5.19 -13.43 4.71
CA GLN A 506 -4.13 -12.52 4.25
C GLN A 506 -3.45 -11.83 5.43
N GLU A 507 -2.13 -11.94 5.47
CA GLU A 507 -1.27 -11.37 6.50
C GLU A 507 -0.73 -10.02 6.03
N ILE A 508 -0.42 -9.13 6.98
CA ILE A 508 0.06 -7.77 6.65
C ILE A 508 1.59 -7.76 6.64
N VAL A 509 2.15 -7.85 5.43
CA VAL A 509 3.59 -7.67 5.19
C VAL A 509 3.95 -6.20 5.39
N TYR A 510 4.42 -5.89 6.59
CA TYR A 510 4.79 -4.56 7.06
C TYR A 510 6.30 -4.34 6.86
N GLY A 511 6.74 -4.35 5.60
CA GLY A 511 8.15 -4.23 5.22
C GLY A 511 8.99 -5.42 5.72
N SER A 512 9.90 -5.16 6.65
CA SER A 512 10.79 -6.17 7.26
C SER A 512 10.16 -7.02 8.39
N ALA A 513 8.84 -6.97 8.58
CA ALA A 513 8.08 -7.79 9.51
C ALA A 513 6.69 -8.10 8.95
N THR A 514 6.01 -9.11 9.49
CA THR A 514 4.67 -9.52 9.06
C THR A 514 3.76 -9.72 10.27
N LEU A 515 2.56 -9.14 10.22
CA LEU A 515 1.48 -9.36 11.20
C LEU A 515 0.52 -10.42 10.65
N ASP A 516 0.05 -11.30 11.53
CA ASP A 516 -0.90 -12.37 11.23
C ASP A 516 -2.32 -11.83 10.96
N ASP A 517 -3.25 -12.67 10.48
CA ASP A 517 -4.64 -12.26 10.17
C ASP A 517 -5.39 -11.70 11.40
N ASP A 518 -5.03 -12.20 12.59
CA ASP A 518 -5.59 -11.83 13.88
C ASP A 518 -4.91 -10.60 14.51
N GLY A 519 -3.86 -10.08 13.84
CA GLY A 519 -3.08 -8.93 14.28
C GLY A 519 -1.92 -9.25 15.21
N SER A 520 -1.69 -10.51 15.58
CA SER A 520 -0.47 -10.92 16.29
C SER A 520 0.77 -10.79 15.40
N LEU A 521 1.97 -10.94 15.96
CA LEU A 521 3.22 -10.83 15.20
C LEU A 521 3.68 -12.21 14.69
N LEU A 522 3.37 -12.53 13.43
CA LEU A 522 3.84 -13.76 12.76
C LEU A 522 5.38 -13.84 12.79
N TYR A 523 6.07 -12.78 12.37
CA TYR A 523 7.51 -12.60 12.58
C TYR A 523 8.00 -11.16 12.41
N SER A 524 9.26 -10.95 12.79
CA SER A 524 10.05 -9.77 12.45
C SER A 524 11.44 -10.24 12.00
N SER A 525 11.94 -9.79 10.84
CA SER A 525 13.15 -10.35 10.22
C SER A 525 14.44 -9.73 10.77
N PHE A 526 15.42 -10.59 11.10
CA PHE A 526 16.74 -10.22 11.61
C PHE A 526 17.86 -10.98 10.88
N ALA A 527 19.07 -10.42 10.84
CA ALA A 527 20.27 -11.10 10.35
C ALA A 527 21.54 -10.63 11.08
N GLU A 528 22.65 -11.38 10.93
CA GLU A 528 23.95 -10.99 11.48
C GLU A 528 24.59 -9.86 10.65
N MET A 529 25.01 -8.80 11.33
CA MET A 529 25.64 -7.62 10.73
C MET A 529 27.03 -7.95 10.17
N PRO A 530 27.32 -7.66 8.89
CA PRO A 530 28.52 -8.12 8.22
C PRO A 530 29.81 -7.41 8.69
N PRO A 531 31.02 -7.96 8.41
CA PRO A 531 32.32 -7.39 8.80
C PRO A 531 32.58 -5.93 8.39
N GLN A 532 31.87 -5.43 7.39
CA GLN A 532 31.97 -4.09 6.81
C GLN A 532 30.93 -3.10 7.36
N SER A 533 30.10 -3.53 8.31
CA SER A 533 29.05 -2.73 8.95
C SER A 533 29.56 -1.90 10.14
N ALA A 534 28.68 -1.07 10.70
CA ALA A 534 28.95 -0.31 11.92
C ALA A 534 28.92 -1.17 13.21
N ALA A 535 28.36 -2.39 13.16
CA ALA A 535 28.28 -3.31 14.30
C ALA A 535 28.56 -4.78 13.92
N PRO A 536 29.76 -5.16 13.43
CA PRO A 536 30.04 -6.52 12.96
C PRO A 536 29.74 -7.62 13.97
N GLY A 537 29.05 -8.68 13.54
CA GLY A 537 28.75 -9.87 14.33
C GLY A 537 27.61 -9.69 15.35
N THR A 538 26.88 -8.57 15.34
CA THR A 538 25.63 -8.43 16.11
C THR A 538 24.44 -8.82 15.25
N VAL A 539 23.46 -9.51 15.81
CA VAL A 539 22.15 -9.68 15.16
C VAL A 539 21.41 -8.35 15.18
N ALA A 540 20.94 -7.88 14.02
CA ALA A 540 20.15 -6.67 13.87
C ALA A 540 18.90 -6.93 13.02
N ARG A 541 17.90 -6.07 13.16
CA ARG A 541 16.73 -5.98 12.26
C ARG A 541 17.20 -5.78 10.82
N LEU A 542 16.45 -6.27 9.82
CA LEU A 542 16.71 -5.89 8.43
C LEU A 542 16.43 -4.39 8.22
N GLY A 543 15.31 -3.92 8.78
CA GLY A 543 14.97 -2.51 8.90
C GLY A 543 14.23 -1.91 7.70
N HIS A 544 13.72 -0.71 7.93
CA HIS A 544 12.96 0.13 7.00
C HIS A 544 13.52 0.15 5.57
N GLY A 545 12.61 -0.03 4.62
CA GLY A 545 12.81 0.02 3.18
C GLY A 545 11.91 1.00 2.42
N ASP A 546 12.36 1.28 1.21
CA ASP A 546 11.77 2.25 0.27
C ASP A 546 10.97 1.55 -0.85
N ALA A 547 11.08 0.22 -0.94
CA ALA A 547 10.43 -0.65 -1.91
C ALA A 547 10.37 -2.13 -1.44
N MET A 548 9.22 -2.76 -1.66
CA MET A 548 8.98 -4.19 -1.40
C MET A 548 8.10 -4.80 -2.51
N HIS A 549 8.24 -6.10 -2.74
CA HIS A 549 7.45 -6.86 -3.71
C HIS A 549 7.10 -8.22 -3.09
N VAL A 550 5.81 -8.59 -3.10
CA VAL A 550 5.29 -9.83 -2.49
C VAL A 550 4.47 -10.61 -3.51
N THR A 551 4.96 -11.79 -3.90
CA THR A 551 4.30 -12.73 -4.83
C THR A 551 5.10 -14.04 -4.87
N ASP A 552 4.71 -14.99 -5.72
CA ASP A 552 5.48 -16.19 -6.06
C ASP A 552 6.60 -15.76 -7.03
N ILE A 553 7.86 -15.79 -6.58
CA ILE A 553 9.03 -15.30 -7.33
C ILE A 553 9.91 -16.47 -7.78
N ASP A 554 10.11 -17.46 -6.91
CA ASP A 554 10.77 -18.74 -7.23
C ASP A 554 9.71 -19.88 -7.24
N PRO A 555 9.04 -20.17 -8.37
CA PRO A 555 7.99 -21.21 -8.43
C PRO A 555 8.53 -22.65 -8.27
N ALA A 556 9.84 -22.82 -8.02
CA ALA A 556 10.41 -24.08 -7.54
C ALA A 556 10.40 -24.21 -6.01
N ARG A 557 10.11 -23.12 -5.27
CA ARG A 557 9.84 -23.07 -3.83
C ARG A 557 8.32 -23.04 -3.60
N PRO A 558 7.77 -23.86 -2.69
CA PRO A 558 6.39 -23.70 -2.23
C PRO A 558 6.29 -22.54 -1.23
N GLY A 559 5.42 -21.58 -1.52
CA GLY A 559 5.16 -20.39 -0.69
C GLY A 559 5.04 -19.14 -1.56
N LEU A 560 5.15 -17.97 -0.92
CA LEU A 560 5.43 -16.69 -1.58
C LEU A 560 6.79 -16.18 -1.09
N GLU A 561 7.39 -15.25 -1.84
CA GLU A 561 8.59 -14.53 -1.45
C GLU A 561 8.36 -13.02 -1.27
N ILE A 562 9.26 -12.39 -0.52
CA ILE A 562 9.35 -10.95 -0.35
C ILE A 562 10.73 -10.46 -0.79
N TRP A 563 10.80 -9.66 -1.85
CA TRP A 563 12.01 -8.92 -2.24
C TRP A 563 11.95 -7.48 -1.69
N THR A 564 12.91 -7.10 -0.82
CA THR A 564 13.01 -5.76 -0.20
C THR A 564 14.34 -5.07 -0.49
N ALA A 565 14.33 -3.73 -0.44
CA ALA A 565 15.55 -2.92 -0.34
C ALA A 565 15.50 -1.90 0.80
N HIS A 566 16.62 -1.74 1.52
CA HIS A 566 16.68 -1.16 2.88
C HIS A 566 17.49 0.16 2.94
N GLU A 567 17.01 1.13 3.72
CA GLU A 567 17.64 2.47 3.87
C GLU A 567 18.87 2.43 4.81
N GLY A 568 18.87 1.56 5.82
CA GLY A 568 19.75 1.63 7.00
C GLY A 568 21.27 1.55 6.73
N GLY A 569 21.69 1.13 5.54
CA GLY A 569 23.07 1.24 5.06
C GLY A 569 24.09 0.53 5.96
N VAL A 570 25.01 1.28 6.59
CA VAL A 570 26.00 0.70 7.51
C VAL A 570 25.41 0.12 8.81
N TRP A 571 24.13 0.41 9.10
CA TRP A 571 23.39 -0.09 10.26
C TRP A 571 22.38 -1.20 9.89
N ALA A 572 22.26 -1.57 8.62
CA ALA A 572 21.45 -2.70 8.16
C ALA A 572 22.34 -3.90 7.79
N PRO A 573 21.89 -5.16 7.97
CA PRO A 573 22.61 -6.34 7.50
C PRO A 573 22.73 -6.41 5.97
N PHE A 574 21.71 -5.92 5.26
CA PHE A 574 21.62 -5.94 3.80
C PHE A 574 21.19 -4.57 3.24
N GLY A 575 21.54 -4.31 1.98
CA GLY A 575 20.92 -3.26 1.16
C GLY A 575 19.72 -3.79 0.38
N SER A 576 19.71 -5.08 0.02
CA SER A 576 18.51 -5.77 -0.47
C SER A 576 18.53 -7.26 -0.06
N ALA A 577 17.35 -7.83 0.13
CA ALA A 577 17.16 -9.20 0.61
C ALA A 577 15.94 -9.86 -0.01
N MET A 578 16.06 -11.16 -0.28
CA MET A 578 14.96 -12.06 -0.58
C MET A 578 14.59 -12.83 0.68
N ARG A 579 13.30 -12.89 1.00
CA ARG A 579 12.76 -13.64 2.13
C ARG A 579 11.65 -14.58 1.71
N ASP A 580 11.54 -15.68 2.45
CA ASP A 580 10.33 -16.48 2.53
C ASP A 580 9.20 -15.68 3.22
N ALA A 581 8.00 -15.66 2.63
CA ALA A 581 6.91 -14.81 3.13
C ALA A 581 6.28 -15.32 4.43
N ALA A 582 6.22 -16.64 4.66
CA ALA A 582 5.63 -17.26 5.85
C ALA A 582 6.50 -17.09 7.12
N THR A 583 7.82 -17.18 6.96
CA THR A 583 8.78 -17.29 8.08
C THR A 583 9.71 -16.10 8.23
N GLY A 584 9.85 -15.27 7.19
CA GLY A 584 10.81 -14.17 7.15
C GLY A 584 12.27 -14.61 7.08
N GLU A 585 12.54 -15.90 6.81
CA GLU A 585 13.90 -16.42 6.57
C GLU A 585 14.50 -15.75 5.34
N VAL A 586 15.72 -15.19 5.48
CA VAL A 586 16.45 -14.59 4.37
C VAL A 586 17.07 -15.69 3.50
N LEU A 587 16.50 -15.88 2.31
CA LEU A 587 16.94 -16.88 1.33
C LEU A 587 18.29 -16.48 0.71
N PHE A 588 18.43 -15.20 0.39
CA PHE A 588 19.70 -14.54 0.08
C PHE A 588 19.58 -13.03 0.31
N GLY A 589 20.71 -12.34 0.44
CA GLY A 589 20.76 -10.89 0.56
C GLY A 589 22.16 -10.36 0.26
N SER A 590 22.31 -9.05 0.13
CA SER A 590 23.61 -8.43 -0.16
C SER A 590 23.76 -7.08 0.52
N TYR A 591 24.93 -6.85 1.13
CA TYR A 591 25.23 -5.64 1.90
C TYR A 591 25.69 -4.48 0.99
N SER A 592 25.01 -3.34 1.09
CA SER A 592 25.31 -2.12 0.34
C SER A 592 26.28 -1.16 1.05
N GLY A 593 26.27 -1.14 2.38
CA GLY A 593 26.90 -0.09 3.21
C GLY A 593 26.33 1.32 3.02
N ARG A 594 25.16 1.45 2.39
CA ARG A 594 24.45 2.72 2.14
C ARG A 594 22.95 2.49 1.95
N ASP A 595 22.19 3.57 1.98
CA ASP A 595 20.83 3.62 1.45
C ASP A 595 20.73 2.94 0.06
N THR A 596 19.73 2.06 -0.08
CA THR A 596 19.38 1.32 -1.30
C THR A 596 17.90 1.57 -1.62
N GLY A 597 17.50 2.84 -1.71
CA GLY A 597 16.09 3.28 -1.80
C GLY A 597 15.27 2.91 -3.05
N ARG A 598 15.55 1.77 -3.69
CA ARG A 598 14.76 1.15 -4.77
C ARG A 598 15.05 -0.36 -4.89
N ALA A 599 13.98 -1.13 -5.09
CA ALA A 599 13.93 -2.49 -5.61
C ALA A 599 13.05 -2.56 -6.88
N MET A 600 13.06 -3.69 -7.58
CA MET A 600 12.04 -4.11 -8.56
C MET A 600 12.15 -5.61 -8.82
N ILE A 601 11.04 -6.22 -9.24
CA ILE A 601 10.98 -7.60 -9.74
C ILE A 601 10.29 -7.68 -11.11
N GLY A 602 10.56 -8.74 -11.86
CA GLY A 602 9.81 -9.14 -13.06
C GLY A 602 10.56 -10.17 -13.90
N ASP A 603 9.84 -11.14 -14.49
CA ASP A 603 10.35 -11.94 -15.63
C ASP A 603 10.72 -10.97 -16.75
N VAL A 604 12.01 -10.83 -17.03
CA VAL A 604 12.54 -9.95 -18.06
C VAL A 604 13.55 -10.66 -18.96
N ASP A 605 14.02 -11.85 -18.60
CA ASP A 605 14.84 -12.74 -19.42
C ASP A 605 14.19 -14.15 -19.50
N PRO A 606 13.22 -14.37 -20.42
CA PRO A 606 12.37 -15.57 -20.48
C PRO A 606 13.09 -16.87 -20.90
N ALA A 607 14.43 -16.88 -20.81
CA ALA A 607 15.27 -18.07 -20.87
C ALA A 607 15.67 -18.58 -19.46
N VAL A 608 15.27 -17.88 -18.40
CA VAL A 608 15.54 -18.19 -16.99
C VAL A 608 14.21 -18.45 -16.27
N PRO A 609 14.04 -19.58 -15.57
CA PRO A 609 12.83 -19.84 -14.79
C PRO A 609 12.76 -18.98 -13.51
N GLY A 610 11.55 -18.56 -13.16
CA GLY A 610 11.28 -17.66 -12.04
C GLY A 610 11.23 -16.19 -12.47
N ILE A 611 11.00 -15.31 -11.51
CA ILE A 611 10.97 -13.86 -11.72
C ILE A 611 12.33 -13.25 -11.33
N GLU A 612 12.93 -12.44 -12.21
CA GLU A 612 14.17 -11.74 -11.88
C GLU A 612 13.96 -10.65 -10.83
N VAL A 613 15.01 -10.38 -10.05
CA VAL A 613 15.02 -9.32 -9.04
C VAL A 613 16.23 -8.40 -9.19
N TRP A 614 16.05 -7.11 -8.88
CA TRP A 614 17.13 -6.14 -8.80
C TRP A 614 16.86 -5.03 -7.79
N ALA A 615 17.93 -4.32 -7.41
CA ALA A 615 17.89 -3.19 -6.49
C ALA A 615 18.96 -2.15 -6.84
N SER A 616 18.83 -0.95 -6.28
CA SER A 616 19.74 0.20 -6.48
C SER A 616 21.10 0.08 -5.77
N MET A 617 21.64 -1.14 -5.74
CA MET A 617 22.92 -1.50 -5.12
C MET A 617 24.10 -0.73 -5.75
N PRO A 618 25.24 -0.57 -5.04
CA PRO A 618 26.41 0.09 -5.61
C PRO A 618 26.99 -0.71 -6.79
N ASN A 619 27.08 -0.11 -7.98
CA ASN A 619 27.52 -0.77 -9.21
C ASN A 619 28.85 -1.53 -9.02
N GLY A 620 28.83 -2.85 -9.25
CA GLY A 620 30.00 -3.72 -9.12
C GLY A 620 30.21 -4.32 -7.73
N THR A 621 29.23 -4.20 -6.83
CA THR A 621 29.16 -4.97 -5.58
C THR A 621 28.40 -6.28 -5.77
N GLU A 622 28.51 -7.17 -4.79
CA GLU A 622 27.61 -8.31 -4.61
C GLU A 622 26.14 -7.83 -4.57
N GLY A 623 25.23 -8.59 -5.19
CA GLY A 623 23.83 -8.19 -5.37
C GLY A 623 23.56 -7.06 -6.37
N SER A 624 24.58 -6.45 -7.00
CA SER A 624 24.36 -5.42 -8.03
C SER A 624 24.19 -5.99 -9.44
N GLY A 625 23.07 -5.66 -10.09
CA GLY A 625 22.68 -6.18 -11.41
C GLY A 625 21.27 -6.77 -11.38
N THR A 626 20.88 -7.46 -12.47
CA THR A 626 19.72 -8.35 -12.47
C THR A 626 20.14 -9.73 -11.96
N LEU A 627 19.45 -10.22 -10.94
CA LEU A 627 19.60 -11.54 -10.35
C LEU A 627 18.41 -12.44 -10.75
N SER A 628 18.60 -13.76 -10.79
CA SER A 628 17.50 -14.71 -10.84
C SER A 628 16.69 -14.71 -9.53
N ALA A 629 15.50 -15.34 -9.54
CA ALA A 629 14.70 -15.62 -8.34
C ALA A 629 15.52 -16.25 -7.20
N THR A 630 16.50 -17.08 -7.54
CA THR A 630 17.46 -17.76 -6.64
C THR A 630 18.75 -16.97 -6.34
N GLY A 631 18.83 -15.70 -6.73
CA GLY A 631 19.94 -14.78 -6.37
C GLY A 631 21.22 -14.89 -7.22
N ALA A 632 21.23 -15.68 -8.29
CA ALA A 632 22.39 -15.78 -9.19
C ALA A 632 22.45 -14.56 -10.13
N LEU A 633 23.63 -13.93 -10.27
CA LEU A 633 23.81 -12.78 -11.15
C LEU A 633 23.71 -13.19 -12.63
N LEU A 634 22.66 -12.71 -13.30
CA LEU A 634 22.41 -12.91 -14.72
C LEU A 634 23.05 -11.80 -15.57
N SER A 635 22.94 -10.55 -15.12
CA SER A 635 23.37 -9.36 -15.87
C SER A 635 23.89 -8.26 -14.94
N PRO A 636 25.02 -7.59 -15.24
CA PRO A 636 25.48 -6.42 -14.50
C PRO A 636 24.66 -5.15 -14.78
N ALA A 637 23.73 -5.19 -15.73
CA ALA A 637 22.79 -4.11 -16.05
C ALA A 637 21.38 -4.46 -15.56
N THR A 638 20.70 -3.48 -14.96
CA THR A 638 19.30 -3.55 -14.51
C THR A 638 18.36 -2.86 -15.50
N MET A 639 17.05 -3.06 -15.33
CA MET A 639 16.03 -2.17 -15.88
C MET A 639 15.71 -1.03 -14.89
N GLY A 640 14.65 -0.25 -15.15
CA GLY A 640 14.14 0.75 -14.22
C GLY A 640 13.60 0.12 -12.93
N THR A 641 13.33 0.95 -11.92
CA THR A 641 12.88 0.53 -10.59
C THR A 641 11.75 1.45 -10.10
N ASN A 642 10.66 1.49 -10.86
CA ASN A 642 9.53 2.39 -10.63
C ASN A 642 8.22 1.61 -10.54
N GLN A 643 7.69 1.18 -11.67
CA GLN A 643 6.49 0.35 -11.77
C GLN A 643 6.70 -0.76 -12.81
N SER A 644 6.30 -1.98 -12.49
CA SER A 644 6.15 -3.05 -13.47
C SER A 644 4.80 -2.93 -14.20
N VAL A 645 4.70 -3.51 -15.40
CA VAL A 645 3.46 -3.60 -16.17
C VAL A 645 3.48 -4.86 -17.04
N ARG A 646 2.40 -5.63 -17.02
CA ARG A 646 2.09 -6.73 -17.94
C ARG A 646 1.46 -6.15 -19.21
N TRP A 647 2.29 -5.62 -20.10
CA TRP A 647 1.85 -4.93 -21.32
C TRP A 647 1.95 -5.80 -22.58
N ALA A 648 2.97 -6.65 -22.66
CA ALA A 648 3.27 -7.50 -23.80
C ALA A 648 2.24 -8.61 -24.01
N ALA A 649 2.17 -9.12 -25.24
CA ALA A 649 1.36 -10.29 -25.56
C ALA A 649 1.94 -11.64 -25.08
N ASP A 650 3.14 -11.68 -24.52
CA ASP A 650 3.92 -12.90 -24.27
C ASP A 650 4.10 -13.29 -22.78
N GLY A 651 3.45 -12.57 -21.86
CA GLY A 651 3.55 -12.84 -20.42
C GLY A 651 4.77 -12.24 -19.72
N THR A 652 5.76 -11.73 -20.46
CA THR A 652 6.95 -11.08 -19.86
C THR A 652 6.59 -9.75 -19.18
N THR A 653 7.45 -9.32 -18.25
CA THR A 653 7.32 -8.04 -17.55
C THR A 653 7.96 -6.89 -18.33
N GLN A 654 7.27 -5.75 -18.38
CA GLN A 654 7.85 -4.48 -18.82
C GLN A 654 7.89 -3.50 -17.65
N ILE A 655 8.69 -2.44 -17.77
CA ILE A 655 8.87 -1.43 -16.74
C ILE A 655 8.41 -0.07 -17.27
N VAL A 656 7.65 0.67 -16.45
CA VAL A 656 7.31 2.07 -16.70
C VAL A 656 8.45 2.97 -16.21
N ASP A 657 9.11 3.67 -17.14
CA ASP A 657 10.23 4.57 -16.90
C ASP A 657 9.84 6.02 -17.19
N GLY A 658 10.38 6.97 -16.41
CA GLY A 658 10.02 8.39 -16.42
C GLY A 658 9.94 8.97 -15.01
N ALA A 659 10.37 10.22 -14.85
CA ALA A 659 10.29 10.99 -13.60
C ALA A 659 10.47 12.49 -13.88
N ILE A 660 9.93 13.35 -13.01
CA ILE A 660 9.99 14.82 -13.15
C ILE A 660 9.48 15.26 -14.55
N ASP A 661 10.33 15.85 -15.39
CA ASP A 661 10.00 16.36 -16.74
C ASP A 661 10.22 15.32 -17.86
N VAL A 662 10.62 14.08 -17.53
CA VAL A 662 10.88 13.03 -18.52
C VAL A 662 9.58 12.35 -18.92
N THR A 663 9.20 12.49 -20.20
CA THR A 663 8.04 11.80 -20.80
C THR A 663 8.03 10.31 -20.46
N PRO A 664 6.95 9.77 -19.88
CA PRO A 664 6.91 8.36 -19.47
C PRO A 664 6.96 7.38 -20.65
N ARG A 665 7.48 6.18 -20.40
CA ARG A 665 7.71 5.13 -21.41
C ARG A 665 7.47 3.73 -20.83
N ILE A 666 6.95 2.83 -21.65
CA ILE A 666 6.89 1.39 -21.33
C ILE A 666 8.08 0.72 -22.01
N VAL A 667 8.90 0.03 -21.24
CA VAL A 667 10.21 -0.51 -21.66
C VAL A 667 10.30 -2.01 -21.41
N ASP A 668 10.58 -2.74 -22.48
CA ASP A 668 10.87 -4.16 -22.57
C ASP A 668 12.41 -4.37 -22.63
N ARG A 669 12.94 -5.41 -21.98
CA ARG A 669 14.38 -5.68 -21.90
C ARG A 669 15.02 -5.94 -23.28
N SER A 670 14.30 -6.64 -24.14
CA SER A 670 14.78 -7.18 -25.41
C SER A 670 14.32 -6.38 -26.62
N ARG A 671 13.09 -5.83 -26.57
CA ARG A 671 12.48 -5.01 -27.62
C ARG A 671 12.69 -3.50 -27.41
N GLY A 672 13.04 -3.07 -26.20
CA GLY A 672 13.28 -1.66 -25.87
C GLY A 672 11.98 -0.91 -25.58
N VAL A 673 11.87 0.34 -26.04
CA VAL A 673 10.67 1.17 -25.79
C VAL A 673 9.50 0.68 -26.65
N LEU A 674 8.54 -0.01 -26.05
CA LEU A 674 7.30 -0.42 -26.71
C LEU A 674 6.37 0.77 -26.93
N ARG A 675 6.28 1.66 -25.93
CA ARG A 675 5.36 2.81 -25.94
C ARG A 675 6.00 4.04 -25.31
N THR A 676 5.79 5.20 -25.92
CA THR A 676 6.09 6.52 -25.32
C THR A 676 4.77 7.23 -25.02
N LEU A 677 4.57 7.69 -23.79
CA LEU A 677 3.32 8.30 -23.32
C LEU A 677 3.35 9.82 -23.57
N GLY A 678 3.47 10.20 -24.84
CA GLY A 678 3.73 11.58 -25.27
C GLY A 678 2.66 12.58 -24.82
N GLY A 679 3.08 13.64 -24.10
CA GLY A 679 2.20 14.69 -23.57
C GLY A 679 1.64 14.39 -22.17
N THR A 680 2.04 13.27 -21.56
CA THR A 680 1.77 12.95 -20.15
C THR A 680 3.01 13.22 -19.29
N LEU A 681 2.82 13.22 -17.97
CA LEU A 681 3.88 13.24 -16.98
C LEU A 681 3.55 12.26 -15.85
N THR A 682 4.59 11.78 -15.17
CA THR A 682 4.47 11.04 -13.91
C THR A 682 4.35 11.98 -12.70
N ASN A 683 4.17 11.37 -11.53
CA ASN A 683 3.89 11.98 -10.25
C ASN A 683 5.07 11.87 -9.28
N ASN A 684 4.91 12.47 -8.10
CA ASN A 684 5.74 12.23 -6.91
C ASN A 684 7.25 12.49 -7.14
N TYR A 685 7.54 13.54 -7.93
CA TYR A 685 8.87 14.06 -8.24
C TYR A 685 9.86 13.00 -8.79
N THR A 686 10.82 12.57 -7.99
CA THR A 686 11.82 11.55 -8.35
C THR A 686 11.31 10.13 -8.19
N LYS A 687 10.20 9.88 -7.46
CA LYS A 687 9.61 8.54 -7.38
C LYS A 687 9.18 8.07 -8.77
N GLY A 688 8.50 8.95 -9.51
CA GLY A 688 8.20 8.78 -10.94
C GLY A 688 6.93 7.98 -11.20
N ASN A 689 6.01 7.92 -10.24
CA ASN A 689 4.86 7.03 -10.32
C ASN A 689 3.89 7.45 -11.44
N PRO A 690 3.29 6.51 -12.18
CA PRO A 690 2.00 6.69 -12.82
C PRO A 690 0.92 7.12 -11.81
N SER A 691 -0.28 7.44 -12.29
CA SER A 691 -1.44 7.62 -11.40
C SER A 691 -1.98 6.27 -10.92
N LEU A 692 -2.01 5.28 -11.81
CA LEU A 692 -2.26 3.86 -11.53
C LEU A 692 -1.62 2.99 -12.64
N VAL A 693 -1.24 1.76 -12.32
CA VAL A 693 -1.05 0.66 -13.28
C VAL A 693 -1.94 -0.50 -12.85
N ALA A 694 -2.90 -0.91 -13.68
CA ALA A 694 -3.80 -2.02 -13.38
C ALA A 694 -4.54 -2.53 -14.64
N ASP A 695 -4.94 -3.80 -14.66
CA ASP A 695 -6.08 -4.29 -15.47
C ASP A 695 -7.32 -3.54 -15.01
N VAL A 696 -7.77 -2.55 -15.77
CA VAL A 696 -9.03 -1.82 -15.50
C VAL A 696 -10.01 -1.97 -16.66
N LEU A 697 -9.52 -2.31 -17.85
CA LEU A 697 -10.28 -2.52 -19.07
C LEU A 697 -9.71 -3.74 -19.81
N GLY A 698 -10.42 -4.23 -20.82
CA GLY A 698 -9.84 -5.19 -21.75
C GLY A 698 -9.61 -6.59 -21.18
N ASP A 699 -8.59 -7.27 -21.67
CA ASP A 699 -8.14 -8.57 -21.17
C ASP A 699 -7.11 -8.40 -20.03
N TRP A 700 -6.54 -9.51 -19.55
CA TRP A 700 -5.69 -9.61 -18.34
C TRP A 700 -4.46 -8.69 -18.24
N ARG A 701 -4.18 -7.86 -19.25
CA ARG A 701 -3.01 -6.99 -19.32
C ARG A 701 -3.32 -5.63 -18.71
N GLU A 702 -2.27 -4.95 -18.28
CA GLU A 702 -2.42 -3.78 -17.42
C GLU A 702 -2.42 -2.48 -18.23
N GLU A 703 -3.45 -1.66 -18.05
CA GLU A 703 -3.44 -0.27 -18.48
C GLU A 703 -2.41 0.55 -17.68
N VAL A 704 -1.83 1.55 -18.33
CA VAL A 704 -1.02 2.57 -17.65
C VAL A 704 -1.77 3.89 -17.62
N LEU A 705 -2.14 4.34 -16.43
CA LEU A 705 -2.88 5.57 -16.20
C LEU A 705 -1.92 6.70 -15.81
N VAL A 706 -1.85 7.75 -16.63
CA VAL A 706 -0.95 8.89 -16.45
C VAL A 706 -1.63 10.20 -16.80
N ARG A 707 -1.52 11.20 -15.92
CA ARG A 707 -2.05 12.56 -16.17
C ARG A 707 -1.45 13.21 -17.40
N THR A 708 -2.24 14.03 -18.09
CA THR A 708 -1.70 15.01 -19.05
C THR A 708 -0.77 16.00 -18.34
N ALA A 709 0.18 16.60 -19.05
CA ALA A 709 1.17 17.49 -18.46
C ALA A 709 0.56 18.68 -17.69
N ASP A 710 -0.58 19.20 -18.13
CA ASP A 710 -1.38 20.26 -17.52
C ASP A 710 -2.39 19.76 -16.46
N SER A 711 -2.63 18.45 -16.39
CA SER A 711 -3.66 17.77 -15.58
C SER A 711 -5.10 18.17 -15.95
N SER A 712 -5.39 18.27 -17.25
CA SER A 712 -6.77 18.37 -17.78
C SER A 712 -7.44 17.02 -18.02
N ALA A 713 -6.66 15.93 -18.08
CA ALA A 713 -7.18 14.55 -18.14
C ALA A 713 -6.21 13.54 -17.50
N ILE A 714 -6.72 12.34 -17.15
CA ILE A 714 -5.90 11.12 -17.08
C ILE A 714 -5.93 10.45 -18.45
N ARG A 715 -4.79 9.97 -18.96
CA ARG A 715 -4.75 9.07 -20.12
C ARG A 715 -4.66 7.64 -19.66
N ILE A 716 -5.60 6.83 -20.14
CA ILE A 716 -5.67 5.39 -19.89
C ILE A 716 -5.09 4.71 -21.13
N HIS A 717 -3.86 4.19 -21.03
CA HIS A 717 -3.16 3.55 -22.14
C HIS A 717 -3.42 2.05 -22.18
N LEU A 718 -3.91 1.54 -23.32
CA LEU A 718 -4.24 0.13 -23.59
C LEU A 718 -3.18 -0.55 -24.47
N SER A 719 -2.86 -1.81 -24.19
CA SER A 719 -2.03 -2.64 -25.07
C SER A 719 -2.82 -3.24 -26.23
N THR A 720 -2.40 -2.94 -27.46
CA THR A 720 -3.02 -3.42 -28.70
C THR A 720 -2.22 -4.54 -29.39
N GLU A 721 -1.29 -5.19 -28.67
CA GLU A 721 -0.72 -6.46 -29.13
C GLU A 721 -1.78 -7.57 -29.00
N VAL A 722 -1.87 -8.50 -29.95
CA VAL A 722 -2.77 -9.66 -29.85
C VAL A 722 -2.07 -10.77 -29.08
N THR A 723 -2.66 -11.24 -27.97
CA THR A 723 -2.14 -12.38 -27.19
C THR A 723 -3.01 -13.62 -27.35
N ASP A 724 -2.35 -14.76 -27.54
CA ASP A 724 -2.96 -16.10 -27.48
C ASP A 724 -3.10 -16.61 -26.03
N ILE A 725 -2.64 -15.84 -25.02
CA ILE A 725 -2.86 -16.14 -23.61
C ILE A 725 -4.29 -15.77 -23.22
N LYS A 726 -4.99 -16.71 -22.59
CA LYS A 726 -6.25 -16.47 -21.89
C LYS A 726 -6.03 -16.56 -20.39
N MET A 727 -6.42 -15.51 -19.68
CA MET A 727 -6.50 -15.47 -18.22
C MET A 727 -7.80 -14.77 -17.83
N PHE A 728 -8.23 -14.91 -16.58
CA PHE A 728 -9.27 -14.04 -16.02
C PHE A 728 -8.71 -12.64 -15.74
N THR A 729 -9.59 -11.64 -15.57
CA THR A 729 -9.16 -10.28 -15.19
C THR A 729 -8.43 -10.32 -13.85
N LEU A 730 -7.29 -9.64 -13.74
CA LEU A 730 -6.46 -9.66 -12.53
C LEU A 730 -7.18 -9.05 -11.32
N LEU A 731 -8.18 -8.19 -11.53
CA LEU A 731 -9.08 -7.70 -10.46
C LEU A 731 -9.93 -8.79 -9.80
N HIS A 732 -9.97 -10.01 -10.35
CA HIS A 732 -10.56 -11.17 -9.67
C HIS A 732 -9.54 -12.01 -8.89
N ASP A 733 -8.23 -11.74 -8.95
CA ASP A 733 -7.28 -12.28 -7.98
C ASP A 733 -7.34 -11.48 -6.67
N PRO A 734 -7.59 -12.11 -5.50
CA PRO A 734 -7.79 -11.38 -4.25
C PRO A 734 -6.57 -10.59 -3.78
N GLN A 735 -5.35 -11.02 -4.07
CA GLN A 735 -4.13 -10.31 -3.70
C GLN A 735 -3.89 -9.13 -4.63
N TYR A 736 -3.97 -9.34 -5.95
CA TYR A 736 -3.84 -8.26 -6.93
C TYR A 736 -4.87 -7.15 -6.70
N ARG A 737 -6.14 -7.49 -6.44
CA ARG A 737 -7.19 -6.48 -6.25
C ARG A 737 -6.99 -5.62 -4.99
N VAL A 738 -6.46 -6.19 -3.90
CA VAL A 738 -6.08 -5.40 -2.72
C VAL A 738 -4.78 -4.62 -2.92
N GLU A 739 -3.83 -5.15 -3.71
CA GLU A 739 -2.64 -4.42 -4.15
C GLU A 739 -3.00 -3.17 -4.98
N VAL A 740 -3.98 -3.27 -5.88
CA VAL A 740 -4.51 -2.12 -6.65
C VAL A 740 -5.10 -1.04 -5.74
N ALA A 741 -5.89 -1.39 -4.71
CA ALA A 741 -6.40 -0.42 -3.73
C ALA A 741 -5.29 0.20 -2.85
N ARG A 742 -4.21 -0.55 -2.65
CA ARG A 742 -3.00 -0.16 -1.91
C ARG A 742 -2.07 0.73 -2.73
N GLN A 743 -2.13 0.72 -4.06
CA GLN A 743 -1.14 1.34 -4.94
C GLN A 743 -0.93 2.85 -4.70
N GLN A 744 -1.93 3.58 -4.22
CA GLN A 744 -1.81 5.00 -3.85
C GLN A 744 -1.02 5.28 -2.54
N THR A 745 -0.69 4.24 -1.77
CA THR A 745 -0.15 4.37 -0.41
C THR A 745 1.31 4.81 -0.40
N THR A 746 1.54 6.03 0.07
CA THR A 746 2.85 6.65 0.34
C THR A 746 3.84 6.60 -0.83
N TYR A 747 4.66 5.54 -0.95
CA TYR A 747 5.55 5.35 -2.09
C TYR A 747 5.03 4.15 -2.88
N ASN A 748 4.29 4.44 -3.94
CA ASN A 748 3.52 3.48 -4.75
C ASN A 748 4.39 2.30 -5.21
N GLN A 749 4.11 1.09 -4.69
CA GLN A 749 4.68 -0.17 -5.17
C GLN A 749 3.83 -0.75 -6.32
N PRO A 750 4.31 -1.72 -7.10
CA PRO A 750 3.51 -2.35 -8.15
C PRO A 750 2.59 -3.44 -7.60
N SER A 751 1.45 -3.66 -8.26
CA SER A 751 0.52 -4.72 -7.89
C SER A 751 0.97 -6.08 -8.41
N TYR A 752 0.78 -7.13 -7.61
CA TYR A 752 1.11 -8.51 -7.96
C TYR A 752 -0.03 -9.47 -7.56
N PRO A 753 -0.30 -10.52 -8.36
CA PRO A 753 -1.23 -11.58 -7.97
C PRO A 753 -0.63 -12.53 -6.93
N GLY A 754 -1.48 -13.31 -6.27
CA GLY A 754 -1.11 -14.36 -5.32
C GLY A 754 -0.60 -15.65 -5.96
N PHE A 755 -0.09 -15.60 -7.20
CA PHE A 755 0.39 -16.74 -7.97
C PHE A 755 1.46 -16.33 -8.98
N TYR A 756 2.30 -17.27 -9.40
CA TYR A 756 3.34 -17.03 -10.41
C TYR A 756 2.78 -16.55 -11.75
N LEU A 757 3.15 -15.33 -12.17
CA LEU A 757 2.73 -14.74 -13.44
C LEU A 757 3.93 -14.23 -14.27
N ALA A 758 4.44 -15.10 -15.12
CA ALA A 758 5.52 -14.87 -16.08
C ALA A 758 5.21 -15.48 -17.47
N SER A 759 6.13 -15.37 -18.42
CA SER A 759 6.03 -15.96 -19.76
C SER A 759 6.05 -17.50 -19.80
N ASP A 760 6.56 -18.17 -18.75
CA ASP A 760 6.56 -19.63 -18.61
C ASP A 760 5.53 -20.18 -17.61
N THR A 761 4.55 -19.36 -17.20
CA THR A 761 3.45 -19.72 -16.28
C THR A 761 2.76 -21.02 -16.70
N ASP A 762 2.77 -22.06 -15.85
CA ASP A 762 1.92 -23.23 -16.03
C ASP A 762 0.49 -22.92 -15.56
N PHE A 763 -0.38 -22.49 -16.47
CA PHE A 763 -1.76 -22.09 -16.16
C PHE A 763 -2.62 -23.20 -15.51
N ARG A 764 -2.14 -24.45 -15.43
CA ARG A 764 -2.77 -25.52 -14.62
C ARG A 764 -2.57 -25.36 -13.11
N GLN A 765 -1.61 -24.54 -12.67
CA GLN A 765 -1.36 -24.23 -11.25
C GLN A 765 -2.04 -22.93 -10.81
N VAL A 766 -2.37 -22.03 -11.75
CA VAL A 766 -3.00 -20.73 -11.45
C VAL A 766 -4.33 -20.96 -10.72
N PRO A 767 -4.50 -20.46 -9.48
CA PRO A 767 -5.73 -20.62 -8.74
C PRO A 767 -6.87 -19.82 -9.39
N VAL A 768 -8.06 -20.40 -9.42
CA VAL A 768 -9.28 -19.71 -9.85
C VAL A 768 -10.16 -19.49 -8.62
N PRO A 769 -10.31 -18.26 -8.12
CA PRO A 769 -10.97 -18.01 -6.85
C PRO A 769 -12.47 -18.33 -6.89
N ALA A 770 -12.97 -18.90 -5.80
CA ALA A 770 -14.37 -19.28 -5.62
C ALA A 770 -15.24 -18.06 -5.26
N GLY A 771 -15.41 -17.13 -6.19
CA GLY A 771 -16.05 -15.84 -5.95
C GLY A 771 -17.49 -15.89 -5.42
N ARG A 772 -17.74 -15.26 -4.25
CA ARG A 772 -19.05 -14.71 -3.87
C ARG A 772 -19.18 -13.34 -4.54
N TYR A 773 -20.10 -13.22 -5.47
CA TYR A 773 -20.44 -11.94 -6.11
C TYR A 773 -21.63 -11.31 -5.39
N PRO A 774 -21.53 -10.07 -4.91
CA PRO A 774 -22.65 -9.33 -4.33
C PRO A 774 -23.88 -9.27 -5.22
N HIS A 775 -25.05 -9.28 -4.57
CA HIS A 775 -26.35 -9.16 -5.19
C HIS A 775 -27.11 -7.98 -4.55
N PRO A 776 -27.32 -6.86 -5.27
CA PRO A 776 -28.02 -5.65 -4.78
C PRO A 776 -29.49 -5.82 -4.32
N CYS A 777 -29.97 -7.05 -4.19
CA CYS A 777 -31.31 -7.43 -3.77
C CYS A 777 -31.36 -8.66 -2.83
N ALA A 778 -30.26 -9.39 -2.62
CA ALA A 778 -30.30 -10.68 -1.90
C ALA A 778 -30.27 -10.50 -0.37
N ASP A 779 -29.29 -9.77 0.13
CA ASP A 779 -28.95 -9.81 1.56
C ASP A 779 -29.82 -8.90 2.45
N ARG A 780 -30.72 -8.09 1.85
CA ARG A 780 -31.78 -7.35 2.57
C ARG A 780 -32.96 -8.24 3.05
N GLY A 781 -32.82 -9.57 3.01
CA GLY A 781 -33.78 -10.52 3.59
C GLY A 781 -35.17 -10.60 2.92
N LEU A 782 -35.35 -9.98 1.74
CA LEU A 782 -36.65 -9.86 1.07
C LEU A 782 -37.03 -11.15 0.32
N SER A 783 -37.72 -12.06 1.02
CA SER A 783 -38.18 -13.32 0.45
C SER A 783 -39.22 -13.15 -0.68
N GLY A 784 -38.79 -13.36 -1.93
CA GLY A 784 -39.64 -13.77 -3.06
C GLY A 784 -40.66 -12.76 -3.60
N ASN A 785 -40.50 -12.39 -4.88
CA ASN A 785 -41.38 -11.53 -5.70
C ASN A 785 -41.25 -10.00 -5.52
N GLY A 786 -40.29 -9.50 -4.74
CA GLY A 786 -40.02 -8.05 -4.66
C GLY A 786 -39.31 -7.47 -5.90
N CYS A 787 -38.26 -8.16 -6.38
CA CYS A 787 -37.26 -7.64 -7.33
C CYS A 787 -37.74 -7.44 -8.80
N ALA A 788 -39.05 -7.44 -9.06
CA ALA A 788 -39.61 -7.36 -10.42
C ALA A 788 -40.11 -5.95 -10.82
N ALA A 789 -39.91 -4.94 -9.97
CA ALA A 789 -40.61 -3.65 -10.06
C ALA A 789 -39.72 -2.44 -10.46
N GLU A 790 -38.44 -2.45 -10.15
CA GLU A 790 -37.54 -1.27 -10.25
C GLU A 790 -36.19 -1.64 -10.89
N GLY A 791 -35.49 -0.67 -11.47
CA GLY A 791 -34.13 -0.85 -12.03
C GLY A 791 -34.08 -1.11 -13.54
N CYS A 792 -34.15 -2.39 -13.96
CA CYS A 792 -33.67 -2.83 -15.28
C CYS A 792 -34.51 -2.35 -16.48
N ARG A 793 -34.25 -1.13 -16.98
CA ARG A 793 -34.63 -0.64 -18.33
C ARG A 793 -33.61 0.36 -18.87
N GLY A 794 -32.81 -0.08 -19.85
CA GLY A 794 -31.82 0.71 -20.58
C GLY A 794 -31.11 -0.15 -21.61
#